data_AF-A0A7J2R5K5-F1
#
_entry.id   AF-A0A7J2R5K5-F1
#
_cell.length_a   1.000
_cell.length_b   1.000
_cell.length_c   1.000
_cell.angle_alpha   90.00
_cell.angle_beta   90.00
_cell.angle_gamma   90.00
#
_symmetry.space_group_name_H-M   'P 1'
#
loop_
_entity.id
_entity.type
_entity.pdbx_description
1 polymer ?
#
loop_
_entity_poly.entity_id
_entity_poly.type
_entity_poly.pdbx_seq_one_letter_code
_entity_poly.pdbx_strand_id
1 'polypeptide(L)'
;MVVSKGNKNYEIKPEEDSDESKNYLDIWQKNPAYKDVSNTFSNVKLFSFMGIILFVASVTLILTSDFYFSSGLAVFLFITFIITFHKDFYLFERGFTYLFRNFAEINPFENFKFYTLEDDPATLLIINKKDMVTIASRIFKVEVLAAGNIRPTINQFLYALDESKIPYSYQVVQKPIIKLDETHTHDKKQILYIRKLSTNNINSYRTHIYFSVYCTEKGTLSLSKLNNLLNTIILYSRDLKSNFSVNFHHTKISLLKRKDNKRKNKGGEEDDKDDLISAVRTLIYGRPIKLANNNETNSISFIKFFNVLFRFIFIAFIIGLVSSILLQFKVPLFYILGVDFGVVCLVIFLWWRELLFFFTKLCIRRYNLAQINPFSDVRFYRFKKVRDSFYVHINDVLLLGIKMFNLSSAIQPSFAMPDKFFRAMNNQKTPFIYTLNAVPIEKKEFTTKCTKQLNEKTVDELEGIIFTKFDGEEPPPKYKNPNIEYLNWMERRTGIWKTSITISTSSYQFTNTSTINELKQYIYELENELYYNAKNMGKVFQKNFKKFSLTPLRSQLLISGFRSECFKNSKFRLSGTHLRYLYFQGKKLVEFTNIVNEFRKGLDTRIPAEFNTPLHLENFITIGHTINTEFLEKEVPMGFTPEQLKRLLITNGTFDDREHLKMKIVSELIKAKIPSVVFDYTGDWSKLMRYFKGSRYEDSFLHFKFGQSFNVNLIYSGIQYDSNQLEYLNYFYDVFALAFKAQKNTIELLKKTFTENQKLDTRSIALDMTVKLNFTKNYYSENLLNLFNDFLNQSVFFSDKALEFENDIAPLDFIKTDKTVIIDLSNLKDLEQQSFTTFVIMSKFIHYINHSHEYYKKVLFIPNIDIFFSQQYIDSGYNQIHFGKIDKLLAPFIANGFGLVCSANQIHRLHPNVFNYLKNIITFQTTDSRDIATLKNKMQLQELHSSGYYSTKRNYTYQIEYLMSMRNFEVIVKRSDIFQPFPGEIEIKKIIKMLPFSDEKIYEYMGRQG
;
A
#
# COMPACT_ATOMS: atom_id res chain seq x y z
N MET A 1 0.35 -12.82 -59.25
CA MET A 1 1.65 -12.98 -58.55
C MET A 1 2.52 -11.79 -58.93
N VAL A 2 3.42 -11.36 -58.03
CA VAL A 2 4.33 -10.19 -58.08
C VAL A 2 3.90 -8.98 -57.24
N VAL A 3 4.90 -8.55 -56.46
CA VAL A 3 5.00 -7.65 -55.31
C VAL A 3 5.36 -6.23 -55.78
N SER A 4 4.91 -5.19 -55.07
CA SER A 4 5.81 -4.05 -54.74
C SER A 4 5.31 -3.24 -53.53
N LYS A 5 6.31 -2.71 -52.82
CA LYS A 5 6.29 -1.98 -51.55
C LYS A 5 5.78 -0.55 -51.69
N GLY A 6 5.28 0.01 -50.60
CA GLY A 6 5.09 1.45 -50.43
C GLY A 6 4.93 1.85 -48.97
N ASN A 7 6.05 1.97 -48.24
CA ASN A 7 6.15 2.66 -46.95
C ASN A 7 5.73 4.13 -47.11
N LYS A 8 4.82 4.61 -46.25
CA LYS A 8 4.76 6.03 -45.88
C LYS A 8 5.03 6.15 -44.39
N ASN A 9 6.30 6.40 -44.09
CA ASN A 9 6.73 6.94 -42.80
C ASN A 9 6.05 8.30 -42.62
N TYR A 10 5.20 8.44 -41.59
CA TYR A 10 4.88 9.76 -41.07
C TYR A 10 6.07 10.20 -40.21
N GLU A 11 7.08 10.79 -40.85
CA GLU A 11 8.03 11.66 -40.16
C GLU A 11 7.25 12.86 -39.63
N ILE A 12 7.00 12.87 -38.32
CA ILE A 12 6.65 14.10 -37.62
C ILE A 12 7.94 14.92 -37.58
N LYS A 13 8.09 15.83 -38.54
CA LYS A 13 9.07 16.90 -38.45
C LYS A 13 8.80 17.69 -37.16
N PRO A 14 9.83 18.00 -36.34
CA PRO A 14 9.66 18.92 -35.24
C PRO A 14 9.50 20.33 -35.84
N GLU A 15 8.27 20.77 -36.05
CA GLU A 15 7.99 22.17 -36.34
C GLU A 15 8.35 23.01 -35.12
N GLU A 16 9.14 24.05 -35.37
CA GLU A 16 9.53 25.11 -34.44
C GLU A 16 8.31 25.96 -34.03
N ASP A 17 7.40 25.43 -33.21
CA ASP A 17 6.24 26.19 -32.71
C ASP A 17 6.37 26.56 -31.24
N SER A 18 7.20 27.57 -30.99
CA SER A 18 7.39 28.12 -29.63
C SER A 18 6.32 29.13 -29.18
N ASP A 19 5.37 29.52 -30.05
CA ASP A 19 4.24 30.40 -29.66
C ASP A 19 2.82 29.93 -30.07
N GLU A 20 2.61 29.16 -31.14
CA GLU A 20 1.27 28.61 -31.46
C GLU A 20 0.81 27.51 -30.49
N SER A 21 1.75 26.75 -29.92
CA SER A 21 1.49 25.63 -29.02
C SER A 21 0.87 26.01 -27.66
N LYS A 22 0.87 27.29 -27.26
CA LYS A 22 0.26 27.76 -26.01
C LYS A 22 -1.22 28.16 -26.15
N ASN A 23 -1.68 28.53 -27.35
CA ASN A 23 -2.99 29.15 -27.52
C ASN A 23 -4.17 28.16 -27.65
N TYR A 24 -3.96 26.93 -28.12
CA TYR A 24 -5.08 25.99 -28.34
C TYR A 24 -5.74 25.49 -27.04
N LEU A 25 -5.06 25.64 -25.90
CA LEU A 25 -5.55 25.26 -24.58
C LEU A 25 -6.43 26.33 -23.93
N ASP A 26 -6.40 27.57 -24.42
CA ASP A 26 -7.24 28.64 -23.88
C ASP A 26 -8.47 28.84 -24.74
N ILE A 27 -9.47 27.96 -24.56
CA ILE A 27 -10.69 28.00 -25.37
C ILE A 27 -11.75 28.95 -24.80
N TRP A 28 -11.58 29.42 -23.56
CA TRP A 28 -12.60 30.20 -22.85
C TRP A 28 -12.11 31.62 -22.64
N GLN A 29 -12.96 32.61 -22.92
CA GLN A 29 -12.71 34.00 -22.51
C GLN A 29 -12.69 34.11 -20.97
N LYS A 30 -13.58 33.36 -20.31
CA LYS A 30 -13.61 33.19 -18.85
C LYS A 30 -14.09 31.78 -18.55
N ASN A 31 -13.33 31.00 -17.78
CA ASN A 31 -13.76 29.64 -17.43
C ASN A 31 -15.05 29.72 -16.59
N PRO A 32 -16.17 29.18 -17.11
CA PRO A 32 -17.45 29.35 -16.44
C PRO A 32 -17.56 28.51 -15.17
N ALA A 33 -17.92 29.17 -14.07
CA ALA A 33 -18.22 28.53 -12.80
C ALA A 33 -19.73 28.33 -12.66
N TYR A 34 -20.15 27.08 -12.48
CA TYR A 34 -21.55 26.70 -12.36
C TYR A 34 -21.86 26.21 -10.95
N LYS A 35 -23.11 26.38 -10.52
CA LYS A 35 -23.63 25.68 -9.34
C LYS A 35 -24.29 24.38 -9.79
N ASP A 36 -23.95 23.28 -9.13
CA ASP A 36 -24.53 21.97 -9.41
C ASP A 36 -25.94 21.85 -8.81
N VAL A 37 -26.95 22.29 -9.57
CA VAL A 37 -28.32 22.43 -9.10
C VAL A 37 -29.31 21.83 -10.09
N SER A 38 -30.23 21.01 -9.58
CA SER A 38 -31.40 20.53 -10.32
C SER A 38 -32.66 21.12 -9.68
N ASN A 39 -33.11 22.26 -10.21
CA ASN A 39 -34.23 23.01 -9.63
C ASN A 39 -35.61 22.62 -10.19
N THR A 40 -35.67 21.81 -11.24
CA THR A 40 -36.93 21.52 -11.95
C THR A 40 -38.00 20.96 -11.01
N PHE A 41 -37.69 19.90 -10.28
CA PHE A 41 -38.67 19.22 -9.43
C PHE A 41 -39.03 19.99 -8.15
N SER A 42 -38.05 20.62 -7.49
CA SER A 42 -38.29 21.40 -6.27
C SER A 42 -39.10 22.66 -6.54
N ASN A 43 -38.87 23.31 -7.69
CA ASN A 43 -39.63 24.48 -8.08
C ASN A 43 -41.07 24.11 -8.44
N VAL A 44 -41.29 23.02 -9.18
CA VAL A 44 -42.65 22.54 -9.49
C VAL A 44 -43.45 22.29 -8.22
N LYS A 45 -42.86 21.64 -7.20
CA LYS A 45 -43.53 21.43 -5.89
C LYS A 45 -43.90 22.73 -5.19
N LEU A 46 -42.96 23.69 -5.16
CA LEU A 46 -43.16 24.98 -4.50
C LEU A 46 -44.23 25.83 -5.23
N PHE A 47 -44.18 25.89 -6.55
CA PHE A 47 -45.16 26.63 -7.36
C PHE A 47 -46.55 25.98 -7.31
N SER A 48 -46.65 24.65 -7.35
CA SER A 48 -47.93 23.96 -7.22
C SER A 48 -48.60 24.28 -5.88
N PHE A 49 -47.81 24.31 -4.80
CA PHE A 49 -48.33 24.64 -3.48
C PHE A 49 -48.67 26.12 -3.30
N MET A 50 -47.85 27.03 -3.84
CA MET A 50 -48.20 28.46 -3.91
C MET A 50 -49.50 28.69 -4.67
N GLY A 51 -49.75 27.94 -5.75
CA GLY A 51 -51.01 27.94 -6.47
C GLY A 51 -52.21 27.57 -5.59
N ILE A 52 -52.08 26.54 -4.75
CA ILE A 52 -53.14 26.14 -3.80
C ILE A 52 -53.40 27.21 -2.75
N ILE A 53 -52.35 27.80 -2.14
CA ILE A 53 -52.54 28.88 -1.16
C ILE A 53 -53.23 30.08 -1.80
N LEU A 54 -52.75 30.50 -2.98
CA LEU A 54 -53.33 31.64 -3.69
C LEU A 54 -54.78 31.37 -4.08
N PHE A 55 -55.11 30.15 -4.50
CA PHE A 55 -56.49 29.74 -4.77
C PHE A 55 -57.36 29.85 -3.51
N VAL A 56 -56.96 29.24 -2.40
CA VAL A 56 -57.72 29.30 -1.13
C VAL A 56 -57.88 30.75 -0.65
N ALA A 57 -56.83 31.57 -0.72
CA ALA A 57 -56.88 32.98 -0.34
C ALA A 57 -57.84 33.78 -1.23
N SER A 58 -57.73 33.63 -2.55
CA SER A 58 -58.56 34.37 -3.51
C SER A 58 -60.04 34.00 -3.38
N VAL A 59 -60.33 32.71 -3.21
CA VAL A 59 -61.71 32.25 -3.05
C VAL A 59 -62.30 32.67 -1.70
N THR A 60 -61.49 32.65 -0.63
CA THR A 60 -61.91 33.17 0.68
C THR A 60 -62.20 34.67 0.60
N LEU A 61 -61.38 35.44 -0.13
CA LEU A 61 -61.61 36.88 -0.35
C LEU A 61 -62.94 37.15 -1.06
N ILE A 62 -63.27 36.34 -2.07
CA ILE A 62 -64.56 36.45 -2.80
C ILE A 62 -65.73 36.13 -1.87
N LEU A 63 -65.60 35.12 -1.01
CA LEU A 63 -66.68 34.67 -0.12
C LEU A 63 -66.90 35.60 1.08
N THR A 64 -65.84 36.12 1.70
CA THR A 64 -65.94 36.93 2.92
C THR A 64 -65.90 38.44 2.67
N SER A 65 -65.43 38.87 1.49
CA SER A 65 -65.10 40.27 1.18
C SER A 65 -64.12 40.93 2.16
N ASP A 66 -63.42 40.14 2.98
CA ASP A 66 -62.48 40.61 3.99
C ASP A 66 -61.05 40.28 3.59
N PHE A 67 -60.32 41.33 3.22
CA PHE A 67 -58.91 41.25 2.83
C PHE A 67 -57.99 40.84 3.99
N TYR A 68 -58.25 41.30 5.21
CA TYR A 68 -57.40 40.99 6.37
C TYR A 68 -57.54 39.52 6.75
N PHE A 69 -58.75 38.98 6.72
CA PHE A 69 -58.98 37.56 6.99
C PHE A 69 -58.36 36.66 5.92
N SER A 70 -58.56 36.97 4.65
CA SER A 70 -57.99 36.20 3.52
C SER A 70 -56.45 36.21 3.53
N SER A 71 -55.83 37.39 3.70
CA SER A 71 -54.38 37.52 3.75
C SER A 71 -53.79 36.83 4.99
N GLY A 72 -54.46 36.93 6.15
CA GLY A 72 -54.08 36.22 7.37
C GLY A 72 -54.10 34.70 7.20
N LEU A 73 -55.14 34.16 6.56
CA LEU A 73 -55.26 32.72 6.25
C LEU A 73 -54.14 32.26 5.30
N ALA A 74 -53.83 33.05 4.26
CA ALA A 74 -52.76 32.74 3.32
C ALA A 74 -51.38 32.66 4.02
N VAL A 75 -51.09 33.64 4.89
CA VAL A 75 -49.86 33.66 5.69
C VAL A 75 -49.79 32.48 6.65
N PHE A 76 -50.91 32.14 7.32
CA PHE A 76 -50.99 30.99 8.20
C PHE A 76 -50.71 29.66 7.47
N LEU A 77 -51.34 29.45 6.30
CA LEU A 77 -51.12 28.25 5.48
C LEU A 77 -49.67 28.18 4.99
N PHE A 78 -49.07 29.30 4.60
CA PHE A 78 -47.67 29.36 4.18
C PHE A 78 -46.71 29.01 5.32
N ILE A 79 -46.90 29.58 6.51
CA ILE A 79 -46.08 29.29 7.70
C ILE A 79 -46.22 27.80 8.07
N THR A 80 -47.45 27.29 8.14
CA THR A 80 -47.73 25.89 8.51
C THR A 80 -47.14 24.91 7.50
N PHE A 81 -47.15 25.24 6.21
CA PHE A 81 -46.48 24.46 5.18
C PHE A 81 -44.97 24.43 5.36
N ILE A 82 -44.34 25.58 5.60
CA ILE A 82 -42.90 25.64 5.85
C ILE A 82 -42.57 24.76 7.07
N ILE A 83 -43.34 24.85 8.16
CA ILE A 83 -43.15 24.01 9.35
C ILE A 83 -43.23 22.52 8.99
N THR A 84 -44.24 22.12 8.22
CA THR A 84 -44.55 20.72 7.93
C THR A 84 -43.60 20.09 6.90
N PHE A 85 -43.17 20.85 5.90
CA PHE A 85 -42.39 20.37 4.75
C PHE A 85 -40.97 20.93 4.66
N HIS A 86 -40.47 21.65 5.68
CA HIS A 86 -39.13 22.24 5.64
C HIS A 86 -38.02 21.25 5.24
N LYS A 87 -38.10 19.99 5.69
CA LYS A 87 -37.11 18.95 5.38
C LYS A 87 -37.05 18.58 3.90
N ASP A 88 -38.10 18.85 3.12
CA ASP A 88 -38.19 18.48 1.72
C ASP A 88 -37.46 19.48 0.81
N PHE A 89 -37.30 20.73 1.24
CA PHE A 89 -36.66 21.79 0.49
C PHE A 89 -35.27 22.14 1.03
N TYR A 90 -34.26 22.19 0.16
CA TYR A 90 -32.86 22.46 0.53
C TYR A 90 -32.67 23.78 1.30
N LEU A 91 -33.42 24.83 0.94
CA LEU A 91 -33.37 26.14 1.59
C LEU A 91 -34.00 26.12 3.01
N PHE A 92 -35.11 25.40 3.18
CA PHE A 92 -35.89 25.41 4.42
C PHE A 92 -35.43 24.35 5.43
N GLU A 93 -34.73 23.28 4.99
CA GLU A 93 -34.29 22.11 5.78
C GLU A 93 -33.60 22.48 7.11
N ARG A 94 -33.06 23.69 7.25
CA ARG A 94 -32.42 24.17 8.49
C ARG A 94 -32.80 25.55 8.97
N GLY A 95 -33.54 26.36 8.20
CA GLY A 95 -33.99 27.69 8.62
C GLY A 95 -34.75 27.63 9.94
N PHE A 96 -35.55 26.58 10.11
CA PHE A 96 -36.37 26.34 11.30
C PHE A 96 -35.53 26.03 12.56
N THR A 97 -34.70 24.99 12.57
CA THR A 97 -33.82 24.67 13.73
C THR A 97 -32.85 25.79 14.12
N TYR A 98 -32.41 26.61 13.16
CA TYR A 98 -31.47 27.72 13.39
C TYR A 98 -32.13 28.93 14.07
N LEU A 99 -33.44 29.13 13.88
CA LEU A 99 -34.21 30.16 14.59
C LEU A 99 -34.28 29.83 16.09
N PHE A 100 -34.46 28.57 16.46
CA PHE A 100 -34.75 28.16 17.84
C PHE A 100 -33.56 27.67 18.68
N ARG A 101 -32.40 27.29 18.11
CA ARG A 101 -31.26 26.73 18.88
C ARG A 101 -29.90 27.33 18.52
N ASN A 102 -29.11 27.70 19.53
CA ASN A 102 -27.73 28.21 19.36
C ASN A 102 -26.69 27.09 19.14
N PHE A 103 -26.94 25.90 19.68
CA PHE A 103 -26.13 24.71 19.55
C PHE A 103 -27.05 23.54 19.19
N ALA A 104 -26.71 22.79 18.14
CA ALA A 104 -27.54 21.69 17.67
C ALA A 104 -26.67 20.49 17.26
N GLU A 105 -27.04 19.33 17.77
CA GLU A 105 -26.62 18.06 17.19
C GLU A 105 -27.31 17.87 15.83
N ILE A 106 -26.58 17.36 14.86
CA ILE A 106 -27.05 17.17 13.49
C ILE A 106 -26.71 15.77 13.00
N ASN A 107 -27.53 15.23 12.10
CA ASN A 107 -27.24 13.96 11.45
C ASN A 107 -26.98 14.20 9.95
N PRO A 108 -25.73 14.32 9.51
CA PRO A 108 -25.40 14.56 8.10
C PRO A 108 -25.76 13.36 7.21
N PHE A 109 -26.03 12.17 7.75
CA PHE A 109 -26.31 10.97 6.96
C PHE A 109 -27.72 10.39 7.17
N GLU A 110 -28.66 11.13 7.79
CA GLU A 110 -30.02 10.67 8.12
C GLU A 110 -30.75 10.00 6.93
N ASN A 111 -30.60 10.59 5.75
CA ASN A 111 -31.25 10.14 4.50
C ASN A 111 -30.45 9.09 3.72
N PHE A 112 -29.28 8.67 4.21
CA PHE A 112 -28.42 7.70 3.53
C PHE A 112 -28.46 6.33 4.23
N LYS A 113 -28.35 5.27 3.45
CA LYS A 113 -28.04 3.92 3.92
C LYS A 113 -26.84 3.39 3.16
N PHE A 114 -26.01 2.63 3.86
CA PHE A 114 -24.79 2.04 3.34
C PHE A 114 -24.95 0.52 3.35
N TYR A 115 -24.62 -0.12 2.24
CA TYR A 115 -24.67 -1.56 2.08
C TYR A 115 -23.37 -2.04 1.45
N THR A 116 -22.99 -3.28 1.77
CA THR A 116 -21.92 -4.02 1.10
C THR A 116 -22.46 -5.38 0.64
N LEU A 117 -21.90 -5.93 -0.43
CA LEU A 117 -22.22 -7.27 -0.89
C LEU A 117 -21.30 -8.28 -0.19
N GLU A 118 -21.85 -9.43 0.21
CA GLU A 118 -21.02 -10.54 0.69
C GLU A 118 -20.16 -11.11 -0.46
N ASP A 119 -20.74 -11.25 -1.66
CA ASP A 119 -20.04 -11.79 -2.84
C ASP A 119 -19.05 -10.79 -3.48
N ASP A 120 -19.18 -9.50 -3.15
CA ASP A 120 -18.29 -8.43 -3.65
C ASP A 120 -17.98 -7.41 -2.54
N PRO A 121 -17.03 -7.73 -1.65
CA PRO A 121 -16.71 -6.90 -0.49
C PRO A 121 -15.99 -5.58 -0.84
N ALA A 122 -15.67 -5.35 -2.12
CA ALA A 122 -15.04 -4.12 -2.60
C ALA A 122 -16.04 -3.00 -2.90
N THR A 123 -17.30 -3.34 -3.14
CA THR A 123 -18.31 -2.38 -3.59
C THR A 123 -19.10 -1.82 -2.42
N LEU A 124 -19.04 -0.49 -2.29
CA LEU A 124 -19.88 0.26 -1.36
C LEU A 124 -21.12 0.76 -2.08
N LEU A 125 -22.30 0.30 -1.64
CA LEU A 125 -23.59 0.80 -2.10
C LEU A 125 -24.11 1.89 -1.15
N ILE A 126 -24.34 3.08 -1.68
CA ILE A 126 -24.89 4.23 -0.94
C ILE A 126 -26.26 4.57 -1.51
N ILE A 127 -27.31 4.44 -0.70
CA ILE A 127 -28.69 4.70 -1.11
C ILE A 127 -29.20 5.97 -0.41
N ASN A 128 -29.54 6.99 -1.18
CA ASN A 128 -30.25 8.17 -0.71
C ASN A 128 -31.76 7.92 -0.76
N LYS A 129 -32.38 7.77 0.41
CA LYS A 129 -33.83 7.46 0.55
C LYS A 129 -34.72 8.58 0.03
N LYS A 130 -34.30 9.83 0.22
CA LYS A 130 -35.10 11.02 -0.12
C LYS A 130 -35.14 11.24 -1.63
N ASP A 131 -33.99 11.09 -2.28
CA ASP A 131 -33.86 11.33 -3.71
C ASP A 131 -34.00 10.06 -4.56
N MET A 132 -34.07 8.87 -3.94
CA MET A 132 -34.10 7.58 -4.63
C MET A 132 -32.94 7.43 -5.61
N VAL A 133 -31.73 7.72 -5.12
CA VAL A 133 -30.48 7.56 -5.88
C VAL A 133 -29.64 6.48 -5.20
N THR A 134 -29.24 5.49 -5.98
CA THR A 134 -28.31 4.44 -5.56
C THR A 134 -26.98 4.67 -6.22
N ILE A 135 -25.90 4.62 -5.44
CA ILE A 135 -24.53 4.83 -5.90
C ILE A 135 -23.76 3.55 -5.61
N ALA A 136 -23.06 3.00 -6.60
CA ALA A 136 -21.96 2.09 -6.34
C ALA A 136 -20.65 2.87 -6.41
N SER A 137 -19.76 2.62 -5.45
CA SER A 137 -18.41 3.13 -5.47
C SER A 137 -17.40 2.04 -5.13
N ARG A 138 -16.25 2.11 -5.80
CA ARG A 138 -15.06 1.32 -5.50
C ARG A 138 -13.89 2.26 -5.28
N ILE A 139 -13.16 2.05 -4.17
CA ILE A 139 -12.09 2.93 -3.72
C ILE A 139 -10.77 2.18 -3.81
N PHE A 140 -9.81 2.80 -4.47
CA PHE A 140 -8.43 2.36 -4.54
C PHE A 140 -7.57 3.24 -3.64
N LYS A 141 -6.58 2.65 -2.99
CA LYS A 141 -5.59 3.34 -2.18
C LYS A 141 -4.21 3.15 -2.82
N VAL A 142 -3.43 4.21 -2.90
CA VAL A 142 -2.02 4.10 -3.29
C VAL A 142 -1.24 3.47 -2.13
N GLU A 143 -0.62 2.33 -2.39
CA GLU A 143 0.21 1.61 -1.41
C GLU A 143 1.67 2.02 -1.50
N VAL A 144 2.20 2.05 -2.73
CA VAL A 144 3.60 2.33 -3.01
C VAL A 144 3.72 3.40 -4.08
N LEU A 145 4.61 4.36 -3.84
CA LEU A 145 5.00 5.39 -4.79
C LEU A 145 6.34 5.06 -5.45
N ALA A 146 6.45 5.38 -6.73
CA ALA A 146 7.74 5.40 -7.42
C ALA A 146 8.69 6.39 -6.71
N ALA A 147 9.93 5.98 -6.44
CA ALA A 147 11.04 6.85 -6.08
C ALA A 147 11.72 7.39 -7.37
N GLY A 148 12.32 8.58 -7.32
CA GLY A 148 12.96 9.24 -8.48
C GLY A 148 12.10 10.29 -9.20
N ASN A 149 12.57 10.92 -10.27
CA ASN A 149 11.80 11.96 -10.99
C ASN A 149 10.94 11.38 -12.14
N ILE A 150 10.32 10.22 -11.91
CA ILE A 150 9.49 9.57 -12.91
C ILE A 150 8.14 10.25 -12.93
N ARG A 151 7.80 10.82 -14.09
CA ARG A 151 6.53 11.51 -14.30
C ARG A 151 5.54 10.55 -14.94
N PRO A 152 4.39 10.25 -14.29
CA PRO A 152 3.35 9.43 -14.90
C PRO A 152 2.79 10.12 -16.15
N THR A 153 2.30 9.33 -17.10
CA THR A 153 1.64 9.81 -18.32
C THR A 153 0.18 10.17 -18.02
N ILE A 154 -0.04 11.11 -17.10
CA ILE A 154 -1.39 11.50 -16.62
C ILE A 154 -2.29 11.92 -17.79
N ASN A 155 -1.75 12.55 -18.83
CA ASN A 155 -2.52 12.94 -20.00
C ASN A 155 -3.14 11.73 -20.73
N GLN A 156 -2.39 10.64 -20.87
CA GLN A 156 -2.88 9.39 -21.46
C GLN A 156 -3.87 8.69 -20.53
N PHE A 157 -3.63 8.72 -19.22
CA PHE A 157 -4.59 8.24 -18.22
C PHE A 157 -5.94 8.95 -18.34
N LEU A 158 -5.94 10.29 -18.42
CA LEU A 158 -7.17 11.06 -18.59
C LEU A 158 -7.82 10.77 -19.94
N TYR A 159 -7.04 10.71 -21.03
CA TYR A 159 -7.58 10.36 -22.34
C TYR A 159 -8.34 9.04 -22.33
N ALA A 160 -7.75 7.97 -21.78
CA ALA A 160 -8.38 6.65 -21.70
C ALA A 160 -9.68 6.65 -20.86
N LEU A 161 -9.72 7.44 -19.78
CA LEU A 161 -10.92 7.59 -18.97
C LEU A 161 -12.01 8.43 -19.66
N ASP A 162 -11.64 9.45 -20.45
CA ASP A 162 -12.61 10.22 -21.25
C ASP A 162 -13.21 9.36 -22.37
N GLU A 163 -12.38 8.57 -23.06
CA GLU A 163 -12.82 7.64 -24.11
C GLU A 163 -13.83 6.63 -23.56
N SER A 164 -13.54 6.06 -22.38
CA SER A 164 -14.41 5.11 -21.69
C SER A 164 -15.56 5.78 -20.90
N LYS A 165 -15.64 7.12 -20.90
CA LYS A 165 -16.59 7.95 -20.14
C LYS A 165 -16.68 7.61 -18.64
N ILE A 166 -15.54 7.28 -18.03
CA ILE A 166 -15.45 6.86 -16.62
C ILE A 166 -15.31 8.09 -15.70
N PRO A 167 -16.26 8.36 -14.80
CA PRO A 167 -16.09 9.37 -13.77
C PRO A 167 -15.14 8.86 -12.67
N TYR A 168 -14.25 9.74 -12.18
CA TYR A 168 -13.31 9.39 -11.13
C TYR A 168 -13.17 10.50 -10.09
N SER A 169 -12.64 10.12 -8.93
CA SER A 169 -12.18 11.05 -7.91
C SER A 169 -10.70 10.83 -7.58
N TYR A 170 -9.97 11.90 -7.30
CA TYR A 170 -8.63 11.88 -6.74
C TYR A 170 -8.63 12.61 -5.39
N GLN A 171 -8.18 11.94 -4.33
CA GLN A 171 -8.17 12.51 -2.98
C GLN A 171 -6.82 12.30 -2.30
N VAL A 172 -6.26 13.37 -1.76
CA VAL A 172 -5.07 13.36 -0.90
C VAL A 172 -5.49 13.75 0.50
N VAL A 173 -5.07 12.97 1.49
CA VAL A 173 -5.35 13.20 2.90
C VAL A 173 -4.02 13.19 3.64
N GLN A 174 -3.74 14.26 4.39
CA GLN A 174 -2.64 14.28 5.32
C GLN A 174 -3.12 14.72 6.70
N LYS A 175 -2.90 13.84 7.68
CA LYS A 175 -3.38 14.04 9.06
C LYS A 175 -2.37 13.54 10.10
N PRO A 176 -2.39 14.08 11.31
CA PRO A 176 -1.59 13.58 12.42
C PRO A 176 -2.01 12.16 12.80
N ILE A 177 -1.06 11.33 13.26
CA ILE A 177 -1.35 9.99 13.78
C ILE A 177 -1.90 10.11 15.20
N ILE A 178 -3.19 9.84 15.34
CA ILE A 178 -3.86 9.80 16.64
C ILE A 178 -3.92 8.33 17.08
N LYS A 179 -3.24 7.98 18.18
CA LYS A 179 -3.39 6.67 18.84
C LYS A 179 -4.45 6.79 19.93
N LEU A 180 -5.56 6.08 19.74
CA LEU A 180 -6.55 5.81 20.79
C LEU A 180 -6.23 4.40 21.27
N ASP A 181 -5.54 4.25 22.41
CA ASP A 181 -5.29 2.92 22.97
C ASP A 181 -6.63 2.34 23.47
N GLU A 182 -6.98 1.15 22.99
CA GLU A 182 -8.30 0.51 23.15
C GLU A 182 -8.47 -0.25 24.47
N THR A 183 -7.47 -0.26 25.35
CA THR A 183 -7.71 -0.65 26.74
C THR A 183 -8.12 0.59 27.49
N HIS A 184 -9.30 0.64 28.12
CA HIS A 184 -9.47 1.07 29.52
C HIS A 184 -10.94 1.36 29.86
N THR A 185 -11.40 0.58 30.83
CA THR A 185 -12.53 0.81 31.72
C THR A 185 -12.50 2.19 32.38
N HIS A 186 -13.68 2.69 32.77
CA HIS A 186 -14.06 4.01 33.29
C HIS A 186 -13.27 4.60 34.49
N ASP A 187 -11.94 4.54 34.55
CA ASP A 187 -11.16 5.06 35.67
C ASP A 187 -10.57 6.47 35.39
N LYS A 188 -11.05 7.47 36.14
CA LYS A 188 -10.71 8.89 35.99
C LYS A 188 -9.22 9.18 36.21
N LYS A 189 -8.49 8.36 36.98
CA LYS A 189 -7.06 8.55 37.27
C LYS A 189 -6.14 8.20 36.09
N GLN A 190 -6.56 7.30 35.19
CA GLN A 190 -5.76 6.89 34.02
C GLN A 190 -5.90 7.83 32.82
N ILE A 191 -7.00 8.58 32.71
CA ILE A 191 -7.19 9.64 31.68
C ILE A 191 -6.11 10.73 31.80
N LEU A 192 -5.66 11.01 33.03
CA LEU A 192 -4.55 11.92 33.32
C LEU A 192 -3.20 11.38 32.81
N TYR A 193 -3.03 10.06 32.76
CA TYR A 193 -1.82 9.41 32.23
C TYR A 193 -1.77 9.47 30.69
N ILE A 194 -2.92 9.32 30.02
CA ILE A 194 -3.07 9.51 28.56
C ILE A 194 -2.69 10.93 28.14
N ARG A 195 -3.03 11.96 28.93
CA ARG A 195 -2.57 13.35 28.72
C ARG A 195 -1.04 13.46 28.69
N LYS A 196 -0.34 12.74 29.58
CA LYS A 196 1.14 12.79 29.70
C LYS A 196 1.88 12.07 28.57
N LEU A 197 1.28 11.03 27.98
CA LEU A 197 1.80 10.36 26.78
C LEU A 197 1.53 11.16 25.49
N SER A 198 0.46 11.96 25.46
CA SER A 198 0.00 12.70 24.28
C SER A 198 0.90 13.87 23.84
N THR A 199 1.71 14.42 24.75
CA THR A 199 2.64 15.51 24.44
C THR A 199 3.92 15.05 23.74
N ASN A 200 4.27 13.76 23.80
CA ASN A 200 5.58 13.27 23.38
C ASN A 200 5.65 12.71 21.96
N ASN A 201 4.54 12.68 21.19
CA ASN A 201 4.55 12.10 19.83
C ASN A 201 3.76 12.89 18.77
N ILE A 202 3.67 14.22 18.93
CA ILE A 202 2.96 15.16 18.03
C ILE A 202 3.57 15.22 16.61
N ASN A 203 4.71 14.56 16.36
CA ASN A 203 5.50 14.77 15.14
C ASN A 203 5.21 13.80 13.97
N SER A 204 4.33 12.81 14.13
CA SER A 204 4.07 11.85 13.04
C SER A 204 2.78 12.16 12.27
N TYR A 205 2.92 12.48 10.98
CA TYR A 205 1.81 12.66 10.03
C TYR A 205 1.71 11.44 9.13
N ARG A 206 0.49 11.10 8.71
CA ARG A 206 0.21 10.05 7.75
C ARG A 206 -0.42 10.63 6.51
N THR A 207 0.08 10.22 5.36
CA THR A 207 -0.47 10.58 4.05
C THR A 207 -1.24 9.38 3.48
N HIS A 208 -2.43 9.64 2.94
CA HIS A 208 -3.22 8.68 2.20
C HIS A 208 -3.65 9.29 0.87
N ILE A 209 -3.50 8.52 -0.21
CA ILE A 209 -3.95 8.92 -1.54
C ILE A 209 -4.97 7.89 -2.01
N TYR A 210 -6.13 8.37 -2.43
CA TYR A 210 -7.23 7.54 -2.91
C TYR A 210 -7.63 7.93 -4.32
N PHE A 211 -7.91 6.91 -5.13
CA PHE A 211 -8.66 7.02 -6.37
C PHE A 211 -10.00 6.33 -6.18
N SER A 212 -11.08 6.84 -6.76
CA SER A 212 -12.36 6.12 -6.73
C SER A 212 -13.09 6.26 -8.05
N VAL A 213 -13.83 5.21 -8.39
CA VAL A 213 -14.82 5.22 -9.47
C VAL A 213 -16.20 5.08 -8.85
N TYR A 214 -17.21 5.63 -9.53
CA TYR A 214 -18.58 5.53 -9.09
C TYR A 214 -19.57 5.57 -10.25
N CYS A 215 -20.67 4.85 -10.10
CA CYS A 215 -21.81 4.92 -11.01
C CYS A 215 -23.11 5.09 -10.19
N THR A 216 -24.15 5.59 -10.84
CA THR A 216 -25.40 5.95 -10.16
C THR A 216 -26.61 5.47 -10.92
N GLU A 217 -27.57 4.89 -10.20
CA GLU A 217 -28.90 4.53 -10.70
C GLU A 217 -29.97 5.35 -10.00
N LYS A 218 -30.99 5.77 -10.76
CA LYS A 218 -32.10 6.61 -10.28
C LYS A 218 -33.40 5.79 -10.20
N GLY A 219 -34.20 6.10 -9.18
CA GLY A 219 -35.51 5.48 -8.93
C GLY A 219 -35.44 4.23 -8.06
N THR A 220 -36.48 3.40 -8.13
CA THR A 220 -36.56 2.13 -7.39
C THR A 220 -35.50 1.14 -7.86
N LEU A 221 -34.80 0.52 -6.90
CA LEU A 221 -33.74 -0.45 -7.17
C LEU A 221 -34.35 -1.84 -7.46
N SER A 222 -34.56 -2.16 -8.74
CA SER A 222 -34.91 -3.51 -9.20
C SER A 222 -33.65 -4.38 -9.31
N LEU A 223 -33.81 -5.72 -9.38
CA LEU A 223 -32.69 -6.65 -9.55
C LEU A 223 -31.88 -6.34 -10.82
N SER A 224 -32.56 -6.08 -11.94
CA SER A 224 -31.92 -5.70 -13.19
C SER A 224 -31.06 -4.43 -13.04
N LYS A 225 -31.57 -3.38 -12.36
CA LYS A 225 -30.80 -2.16 -12.11
C LYS A 225 -29.63 -2.39 -11.15
N LEU A 226 -29.80 -3.23 -10.13
CA LEU A 226 -28.72 -3.60 -9.23
C LEU A 226 -27.61 -4.34 -9.99
N ASN A 227 -27.96 -5.34 -10.80
CA ASN A 227 -27.00 -6.10 -11.61
C ASN A 227 -26.28 -5.19 -12.62
N ASN A 228 -27.01 -4.28 -13.28
CA ASN A 228 -26.40 -3.29 -14.18
C ASN A 228 -25.38 -2.40 -13.44
N LEU A 229 -25.76 -1.89 -12.27
CA LEU A 229 -24.90 -1.04 -11.44
C LEU A 229 -23.65 -1.78 -10.96
N LEU A 230 -23.77 -3.06 -10.58
CA LEU A 230 -22.64 -3.91 -10.20
C LEU A 230 -21.72 -4.22 -11.39
N ASN A 231 -22.28 -4.63 -12.54
CA ASN A 231 -21.50 -4.90 -13.75
C ASN A 231 -20.74 -3.66 -14.21
N THR A 232 -21.41 -2.49 -14.19
CA THR A 232 -20.80 -1.21 -14.57
C THR A 232 -19.66 -0.82 -13.64
N ILE A 233 -19.85 -0.92 -12.30
CA ILE A 233 -18.78 -0.55 -11.36
C ILE A 233 -17.60 -1.54 -11.43
N ILE A 234 -17.85 -2.81 -11.70
CA ILE A 234 -16.81 -3.82 -11.92
C ILE A 234 -15.97 -3.46 -13.15
N LEU A 235 -16.62 -3.13 -14.27
CA LEU A 235 -15.95 -2.70 -15.50
C LEU A 235 -15.13 -1.43 -15.27
N TYR A 236 -15.74 -0.37 -14.73
CA TYR A 236 -15.03 0.88 -14.42
C TYR A 236 -13.83 0.67 -13.50
N SER A 237 -13.97 -0.21 -12.51
CA SER A 237 -12.90 -0.58 -11.58
C SER A 237 -11.76 -1.32 -12.28
N ARG A 238 -12.07 -2.25 -13.19
CA ARG A 238 -11.06 -2.99 -13.96
C ARG A 238 -10.31 -2.05 -14.89
N ASP A 239 -11.03 -1.21 -15.61
CA ASP A 239 -10.46 -0.32 -16.62
C ASP A 239 -9.66 0.80 -15.95
N LEU A 240 -10.11 1.34 -14.81
CA LEU A 240 -9.29 2.27 -14.01
C LEU A 240 -8.01 1.58 -13.50
N LYS A 241 -8.08 0.35 -12.98
CA LYS A 241 -6.87 -0.36 -12.51
C LYS A 241 -5.89 -0.58 -13.67
N SER A 242 -6.38 -1.07 -14.81
CA SER A 242 -5.58 -1.32 -16.01
C SER A 242 -4.92 -0.03 -16.52
N ASN A 243 -5.70 1.03 -16.72
CA ASN A 243 -5.19 2.32 -17.18
C ASN A 243 -4.24 2.96 -16.17
N PHE A 244 -4.47 2.77 -14.87
CA PHE A 244 -3.56 3.25 -13.84
C PHE A 244 -2.21 2.53 -13.92
N SER A 245 -2.21 1.20 -14.00
CA SER A 245 -0.97 0.40 -14.12
C SER A 245 -0.16 0.76 -15.37
N VAL A 246 -0.83 1.06 -16.50
CA VAL A 246 -0.16 1.44 -17.75
C VAL A 246 0.42 2.86 -17.72
N ASN A 247 -0.20 3.81 -17.00
CA ASN A 247 0.19 5.23 -17.07
C ASN A 247 0.93 5.74 -15.83
N PHE A 248 0.78 5.05 -14.69
CA PHE A 248 1.50 5.30 -13.45
C PHE A 248 2.47 4.15 -13.17
N HIS A 249 3.41 3.95 -14.10
CA HIS A 249 4.51 3.00 -13.94
C HIS A 249 5.11 3.15 -12.54
N HIS A 250 5.32 2.03 -11.84
CA HIS A 250 5.98 2.00 -10.53
C HIS A 250 5.18 2.60 -9.37
N THR A 251 3.89 2.89 -9.57
CA THR A 251 2.96 3.23 -8.49
C THR A 251 1.97 2.09 -8.31
N LYS A 252 1.91 1.54 -7.09
CA LYS A 252 0.99 0.45 -6.76
C LYS A 252 -0.28 0.96 -6.12
N ILE A 253 -1.43 0.51 -6.62
CA ILE A 253 -2.74 0.75 -6.02
C ILE A 253 -3.39 -0.56 -5.58
N SER A 254 -4.09 -0.54 -4.45
CA SER A 254 -4.93 -1.64 -3.99
C SER A 254 -6.39 -1.25 -3.92
N LEU A 255 -7.25 -2.14 -4.42
CA LEU A 255 -8.70 -2.02 -4.26
C LEU A 255 -9.05 -2.36 -2.82
N LEU A 256 -9.68 -1.40 -2.12
CA LEU A 256 -10.08 -1.58 -0.73
C LEU A 256 -11.28 -2.53 -0.64
N LYS A 257 -11.21 -3.48 0.29
CA LYS A 257 -12.24 -4.51 0.52
C LYS A 257 -12.59 -4.58 2.00
N ARG A 258 -13.82 -5.00 2.28
CA ARG A 258 -14.23 -5.45 3.61
C ARG A 258 -13.68 -6.86 3.87
N LYS A 259 -13.15 -7.13 5.07
CA LYS A 259 -12.73 -8.49 5.48
C LYS A 259 -13.88 -9.21 6.19
N ASP A 260 -14.07 -10.50 5.89
CA ASP A 260 -15.12 -11.32 6.50
C ASP A 260 -14.79 -11.72 7.95
N ASN A 261 -15.67 -11.35 8.88
CA ASN A 261 -15.57 -11.69 10.31
C ASN A 261 -15.74 -13.20 10.63
N LYS A 262 -15.86 -14.08 9.62
CA LYS A 262 -16.17 -15.51 9.81
C LYS A 262 -14.96 -16.40 10.13
N ARG A 263 -13.71 -15.90 10.06
CA ARG A 263 -12.51 -16.65 10.49
C ARG A 263 -12.01 -16.21 11.87
N LYS A 264 -12.85 -16.34 12.90
CA LYS A 264 -12.36 -16.42 14.29
C LYS A 264 -11.98 -17.88 14.58
N ASN A 265 -10.76 -18.28 14.23
CA ASN A 265 -10.15 -19.47 14.79
C ASN A 265 -8.73 -19.15 15.29
N LYS A 266 -8.60 -19.38 16.61
CA LYS A 266 -7.41 -19.57 17.47
C LYS A 266 -6.05 -19.09 16.95
N GLY A 267 -5.50 -18.09 17.66
CA GLY A 267 -4.06 -18.01 17.91
C GLY A 267 -3.23 -17.04 17.06
N GLY A 268 -3.79 -15.93 16.60
CA GLY A 268 -3.01 -14.86 15.99
C GLY A 268 -3.55 -13.48 16.37
N GLU A 269 -2.78 -12.72 17.15
CA GLU A 269 -2.93 -11.27 17.24
C GLU A 269 -2.53 -10.68 15.88
N GLU A 270 -3.50 -10.30 15.04
CA GLU A 270 -3.23 -9.50 13.85
C GLU A 270 -4.50 -8.75 13.42
N ASP A 271 -4.57 -7.46 13.79
CA ASP A 271 -5.13 -6.37 12.97
C ASP A 271 -6.42 -6.68 12.14
N ASP A 272 -7.57 -6.74 12.82
CA ASP A 272 -8.91 -6.65 12.18
C ASP A 272 -9.09 -5.25 11.53
N LYS A 273 -8.73 -5.14 10.25
CA LYS A 273 -8.76 -3.89 9.45
C LYS A 273 -9.88 -3.93 8.40
N ASP A 274 -10.91 -3.09 8.55
CA ASP A 274 -11.87 -2.78 7.48
C ASP A 274 -11.42 -1.50 6.74
N ASP A 275 -10.52 -1.68 5.76
CA ASP A 275 -9.85 -0.57 5.07
C ASP A 275 -10.82 0.28 4.23
N LEU A 276 -11.93 -0.30 3.74
CA LEU A 276 -12.93 0.38 2.93
C LEU A 276 -13.71 1.41 3.77
N ILE A 277 -14.16 1.02 4.97
CA ILE A 277 -14.85 1.95 5.89
C ILE A 277 -13.91 3.01 6.41
N SER A 278 -12.64 2.67 6.68
CA SER A 278 -11.62 3.66 7.05
C SER A 278 -11.48 4.73 5.97
N ALA A 279 -11.55 4.37 4.68
CA ALA A 279 -11.46 5.34 3.59
C ALA A 279 -12.69 6.26 3.50
N VAL A 280 -13.90 5.79 3.83
CA VAL A 280 -15.10 6.65 3.91
C VAL A 280 -15.02 7.60 5.10
N ARG A 281 -14.44 7.12 6.21
CA ARG A 281 -14.27 7.89 7.45
C ARG A 281 -13.00 8.72 7.49
N THR A 282 -12.25 8.88 6.38
CA THR A 282 -10.95 9.57 6.41
C THR A 282 -11.02 11.03 6.87
N LEU A 283 -12.17 11.68 6.70
CA LEU A 283 -12.44 13.02 7.25
C LEU A 283 -12.51 13.07 8.78
N ILE A 284 -12.73 11.93 9.43
CA ILE A 284 -12.98 11.77 10.86
C ILE A 284 -11.80 11.07 11.55
N TYR A 285 -11.34 9.92 11.04
CA TYR A 285 -10.26 9.12 11.64
C TYR A 285 -8.97 9.07 10.80
N GLY A 286 -7.83 8.92 11.47
CA GLY A 286 -6.52 8.62 10.86
C GLY A 286 -6.10 7.13 10.91
N ARG A 287 -6.89 6.29 11.61
CA ARG A 287 -6.73 4.83 11.71
C ARG A 287 -8.09 4.13 11.80
N PRO A 288 -8.21 2.84 11.42
CA PRO A 288 -9.40 2.04 11.68
C PRO A 288 -9.55 1.79 13.18
N ILE A 289 -10.76 2.01 13.72
CA ILE A 289 -11.18 1.63 15.07
C ILE A 289 -12.22 0.51 14.91
N LYS A 290 -12.26 -0.46 15.82
CA LYS A 290 -13.21 -1.57 15.75
C LYS A 290 -14.65 -1.04 15.74
N LEU A 291 -15.38 -1.37 14.68
CA LEU A 291 -16.80 -1.13 14.59
C LEU A 291 -17.50 -2.00 15.64
N ALA A 292 -18.16 -1.39 16.62
CA ALA A 292 -19.12 -2.10 17.44
C ALA A 292 -20.25 -2.62 16.53
N ASN A 293 -20.40 -3.94 16.44
CA ASN A 293 -21.56 -4.57 15.81
C ASN A 293 -22.79 -4.27 16.68
N ASN A 294 -23.46 -3.17 16.41
CA ASN A 294 -24.76 -2.92 17.00
C ASN A 294 -25.85 -3.50 16.09
N ASN A 295 -26.45 -4.59 16.57
CA ASN A 295 -27.84 -4.90 16.28
C ASN A 295 -28.68 -3.72 16.80
N GLU A 296 -28.98 -2.73 15.96
CA GLU A 296 -29.93 -1.68 16.33
C GLU A 296 -31.31 -2.31 16.53
N THR A 297 -31.70 -2.46 17.79
CA THR A 297 -33.10 -2.40 18.21
C THR A 297 -33.67 -1.07 17.69
N ASN A 298 -34.60 -1.13 16.74
CA ASN A 298 -35.31 0.02 16.21
C ASN A 298 -36.16 0.65 17.33
N SER A 299 -35.59 1.55 18.13
CA SER A 299 -36.41 2.52 18.86
C SER A 299 -36.95 3.49 17.81
N ILE A 300 -38.20 3.29 17.38
CA ILE A 300 -38.92 4.26 16.57
C ILE A 300 -38.96 5.55 17.40
N SER A 301 -38.18 6.55 17.00
CA SER A 301 -38.17 7.80 17.75
C SER A 301 -39.57 8.42 17.68
N PHE A 302 -40.17 8.70 18.83
CA PHE A 302 -41.48 9.35 18.96
C PHE A 302 -41.61 10.60 18.05
N ILE A 303 -40.50 11.31 17.85
CA ILE A 303 -40.39 12.50 16.97
C ILE A 303 -40.69 12.20 15.49
N LYS A 304 -40.33 11.00 14.99
CA LYS A 304 -40.63 10.61 13.59
C LYS A 304 -42.10 10.33 13.38
N PHE A 305 -42.76 9.71 14.35
CA PHE A 305 -44.19 9.46 14.33
C PHE A 305 -44.98 10.77 14.32
N PHE A 306 -44.62 11.73 15.19
CA PHE A 306 -45.24 13.06 15.21
C PHE A 306 -45.09 13.82 13.89
N ASN A 307 -43.92 13.80 13.24
CA ASN A 307 -43.74 14.49 11.95
C ASN A 307 -44.65 13.92 10.85
N VAL A 308 -44.85 12.60 10.82
CA VAL A 308 -45.78 11.96 9.87
C VAL A 308 -47.23 12.32 10.21
N LEU A 309 -47.58 12.31 11.50
CA LEU A 309 -48.91 12.68 11.97
C LEU A 309 -49.27 14.15 11.67
N PHE A 310 -48.37 15.11 11.96
CA PHE A 310 -48.56 16.54 11.65
C PHE A 310 -48.75 16.77 10.14
N ARG A 311 -47.97 16.04 9.34
CA ARG A 311 -48.08 15.98 7.89
C ARG A 311 -49.49 15.52 7.47
N PHE A 312 -50.04 14.45 8.05
CA PHE A 312 -51.41 14.00 7.78
C PHE A 312 -52.49 15.00 8.24
N ILE A 313 -52.34 15.58 9.43
CA ILE A 313 -53.27 16.58 9.98
C ILE A 313 -53.34 17.81 9.07
N PHE A 314 -52.20 18.30 8.59
CA PHE A 314 -52.14 19.44 7.67
C PHE A 314 -52.89 19.17 6.35
N ILE A 315 -52.82 17.95 5.84
CA ILE A 315 -53.53 17.55 4.61
C ILE A 315 -55.02 17.47 4.85
N ALA A 316 -55.43 16.80 5.93
CA ALA A 316 -56.83 16.70 6.32
C ALA A 316 -57.44 18.10 6.51
N PHE A 317 -56.67 19.04 7.07
CA PHE A 317 -57.06 20.44 7.21
C PHE A 317 -57.23 21.15 5.86
N ILE A 318 -56.29 21.00 4.91
CA ILE A 318 -56.44 21.58 3.56
C ILE A 318 -57.64 21.00 2.82
N ILE A 319 -57.82 19.67 2.87
CA ILE A 319 -58.97 19.00 2.24
C ILE A 319 -60.25 19.55 2.87
N GLY A 320 -60.38 19.53 4.20
CA GLY A 320 -61.56 20.06 4.89
C GLY A 320 -61.86 21.53 4.55
N LEU A 321 -60.84 22.37 4.40
CA LEU A 321 -61.00 23.75 3.95
C LEU A 321 -61.52 23.84 2.50
N VAL A 322 -60.92 23.08 1.58
CA VAL A 322 -61.32 23.07 0.16
C VAL A 322 -62.75 22.53 0.00
N SER A 323 -63.10 21.43 0.67
CA SER A 323 -64.45 20.87 0.64
C SER A 323 -65.48 21.84 1.23
N SER A 324 -65.15 22.52 2.34
CA SER A 324 -66.03 23.52 2.97
C SER A 324 -66.27 24.73 2.06
N ILE A 325 -65.24 25.19 1.36
CA ILE A 325 -65.35 26.27 0.38
C ILE A 325 -66.27 25.84 -0.78
N LEU A 326 -66.06 24.65 -1.35
CA LEU A 326 -66.86 24.16 -2.47
C LEU A 326 -68.34 23.94 -2.10
N LEU A 327 -68.62 23.51 -0.87
CA LEU A 327 -69.98 23.40 -0.34
C LEU A 327 -70.70 24.76 -0.29
N GLN A 328 -69.98 25.84 0.07
CA GLN A 328 -70.56 27.19 0.10
C GLN A 328 -70.93 27.70 -1.30
N PHE A 329 -70.23 27.24 -2.35
CA PHE A 329 -70.59 27.51 -3.75
C PHE A 329 -71.68 26.58 -4.31
N LYS A 330 -72.32 25.74 -3.48
CA LYS A 330 -73.36 24.77 -3.88
C LYS A 330 -72.90 23.79 -4.96
N VAL A 331 -71.61 23.46 -4.99
CA VAL A 331 -71.08 22.45 -5.92
C VAL A 331 -71.62 21.07 -5.52
N PRO A 332 -72.11 20.24 -6.47
CA PRO A 332 -72.60 18.90 -6.15
C PRO A 332 -71.51 18.02 -5.51
N LEU A 333 -71.89 17.20 -4.53
CA LEU A 333 -70.99 16.33 -3.74
C LEU A 333 -70.04 15.47 -4.59
N PHE A 334 -70.49 14.98 -5.75
CA PHE A 334 -69.65 14.17 -6.65
C PHE A 334 -68.44 14.94 -7.20
N TYR A 335 -68.61 16.22 -7.55
CA TYR A 335 -67.51 17.07 -8.02
C TYR A 335 -66.55 17.43 -6.88
N ILE A 336 -67.07 17.62 -5.65
CA ILE A 336 -66.26 17.86 -4.45
C ILE A 336 -65.36 16.65 -4.18
N LEU A 337 -65.92 15.43 -4.22
CA LEU A 337 -65.14 14.19 -4.07
C LEU A 337 -64.05 14.05 -5.15
N GLY A 338 -64.34 14.47 -6.39
CA GLY A 338 -63.35 14.49 -7.47
C GLY A 338 -62.20 15.47 -7.22
N VAL A 339 -62.50 16.67 -6.71
CA VAL A 339 -61.47 17.67 -6.35
C VAL A 339 -60.65 17.19 -5.15
N ASP A 340 -61.29 16.64 -4.12
CA ASP A 340 -60.63 16.10 -2.93
C ASP A 340 -59.70 14.94 -3.30
N PHE A 341 -60.14 14.04 -4.19
CA PHE A 341 -59.29 12.99 -4.74
C PHE A 341 -58.08 13.57 -5.49
N GLY A 342 -58.27 14.61 -6.30
CA GLY A 342 -57.20 15.34 -6.97
C GLY A 342 -56.17 15.93 -5.99
N VAL A 343 -56.64 16.56 -4.90
CA VAL A 343 -55.80 17.12 -3.82
C VAL A 343 -55.02 15.99 -3.12
N VAL A 344 -55.68 14.88 -2.78
CA VAL A 344 -55.03 13.71 -2.18
C VAL A 344 -53.95 13.14 -3.11
N CYS A 345 -54.24 12.98 -4.41
CA CYS A 345 -53.26 12.51 -5.39
C CYS A 345 -52.05 13.46 -5.52
N LEU A 346 -52.28 14.78 -5.55
CA LEU A 346 -51.22 15.80 -5.62
C LEU A 346 -50.33 15.74 -4.37
N VAL A 347 -50.93 15.51 -3.20
CA VAL A 347 -50.19 15.40 -1.94
C VAL A 347 -49.43 14.08 -1.82
N ILE A 348 -50.02 12.96 -2.25
CA ILE A 348 -49.30 11.68 -2.38
C ILE A 348 -48.11 11.86 -3.33
N PHE A 349 -48.27 12.62 -4.42
CA PHE A 349 -47.17 12.99 -5.32
C PHE A 349 -46.07 13.83 -4.65
N LEU A 350 -46.37 14.57 -3.58
CA LEU A 350 -45.34 15.24 -2.76
C LEU A 350 -44.52 14.24 -1.93
N TRP A 351 -45.08 13.09 -1.54
CA TRP A 351 -44.47 12.09 -0.63
C TRP A 351 -44.12 10.75 -1.25
N TRP A 352 -44.46 10.51 -2.52
CA TRP A 352 -44.41 9.19 -3.15
C TRP A 352 -43.04 8.51 -3.05
N ARG A 353 -41.94 9.26 -2.94
CA ARG A 353 -40.57 8.72 -2.83
C ARG A 353 -40.31 8.01 -1.51
N GLU A 354 -40.83 8.52 -0.39
CA GLU A 354 -40.70 7.85 0.91
C GLU A 354 -41.46 6.51 0.90
N LEU A 355 -42.66 6.50 0.29
CA LEU A 355 -43.45 5.29 0.02
C LEU A 355 -42.70 4.31 -0.89
N LEU A 356 -42.11 4.77 -2.00
CA LEU A 356 -41.33 3.91 -2.89
C LEU A 356 -40.07 3.34 -2.24
N PHE A 357 -39.46 4.06 -1.30
CA PHE A 357 -38.32 3.55 -0.56
C PHE A 357 -38.71 2.32 0.29
N PHE A 358 -39.93 2.26 0.82
CA PHE A 358 -40.44 1.08 1.51
C PHE A 358 -40.43 -0.16 0.60
N PHE A 359 -40.94 -0.04 -0.62
CA PHE A 359 -40.88 -1.11 -1.63
C PHE A 359 -39.44 -1.47 -2.00
N THR A 360 -38.57 -0.47 -2.13
CA THR A 360 -37.14 -0.68 -2.41
C THR A 360 -36.46 -1.46 -1.28
N LYS A 361 -36.80 -1.19 -0.01
CA LYS A 361 -36.28 -1.91 1.16
C LYS A 361 -36.76 -3.37 1.20
N LEU A 362 -38.01 -3.64 0.79
CA LEU A 362 -38.52 -5.00 0.63
C LEU A 362 -37.77 -5.77 -0.46
N CYS A 363 -37.46 -5.14 -1.59
CA CYS A 363 -36.64 -5.73 -2.64
C CYS A 363 -35.20 -5.98 -2.16
N ILE A 364 -34.58 -5.01 -1.46
CA ILE A 364 -33.22 -5.13 -0.91
C ILE A 364 -33.09 -6.30 0.08
N ARG A 365 -34.12 -6.56 0.89
CA ARG A 365 -34.14 -7.71 1.82
C ARG A 365 -34.05 -9.07 1.14
N ARG A 366 -34.36 -9.16 -0.16
CA ARG A 366 -34.24 -10.39 -0.94
C ARG A 366 -32.82 -10.62 -1.48
N TYR A 367 -31.90 -9.69 -1.28
CA TYR A 367 -30.51 -9.79 -1.75
C TYR A 367 -29.55 -10.01 -0.58
N ASN A 368 -28.40 -10.65 -0.84
CA ASN A 368 -27.30 -10.86 0.13
C ASN A 368 -26.54 -9.55 0.42
N LEU A 369 -27.26 -8.52 0.86
CA LEU A 369 -26.75 -7.19 1.16
C LEU A 369 -26.65 -6.99 2.67
N ALA A 370 -25.43 -6.77 3.16
CA ALA A 370 -25.19 -6.43 4.55
C ALA A 370 -25.31 -4.90 4.73
N GLN A 371 -26.28 -4.46 5.53
CA GLN A 371 -26.36 -3.05 5.92
C GLN A 371 -25.25 -2.71 6.92
N ILE A 372 -24.58 -1.59 6.70
CA ILE A 372 -23.52 -1.08 7.58
C ILE A 372 -23.87 0.33 8.07
N ASN A 373 -23.44 0.67 9.29
CA ASN A 373 -23.50 2.03 9.81
C ASN A 373 -22.08 2.57 10.02
N PRO A 374 -21.49 3.24 9.02
CA PRO A 374 -20.13 3.73 9.10
C PRO A 374 -19.97 4.93 10.03
N PHE A 375 -20.95 5.38 10.80
CA PHE A 375 -20.80 6.52 11.73
C PHE A 375 -21.54 6.32 13.06
N SER A 376 -21.70 5.07 13.52
CA SER A 376 -22.45 4.74 14.75
C SER A 376 -21.84 5.29 16.05
N ASP A 377 -20.52 5.48 16.05
CA ASP A 377 -19.66 5.92 17.16
C ASP A 377 -19.42 7.45 17.19
N VAL A 378 -20.13 8.19 16.32
CA VAL A 378 -19.84 9.60 16.06
C VAL A 378 -21.09 10.46 16.24
N ARG A 379 -20.95 11.56 16.98
CA ARG A 379 -21.95 12.64 17.04
C ARG A 379 -21.44 13.88 16.30
N PHE A 380 -22.35 14.56 15.59
CA PHE A 380 -21.99 15.75 14.84
C PHE A 380 -22.69 16.97 15.39
N TYR A 381 -21.94 18.05 15.58
CA TYR A 381 -22.43 19.28 16.17
C TYR A 381 -22.24 20.47 15.24
N ARG A 382 -23.14 21.42 15.40
CA ARG A 382 -23.05 22.71 14.73
C ARG A 382 -23.40 23.84 15.69
N PHE A 383 -22.68 24.95 15.51
CA PHE A 383 -22.85 26.13 16.33
C PHE A 383 -23.36 27.31 15.51
N LYS A 384 -24.36 28.05 16.04
CA LYS A 384 -25.03 29.14 15.31
C LYS A 384 -24.08 30.30 15.00
N LYS A 385 -23.19 30.63 15.95
CA LYS A 385 -22.23 31.74 15.82
C LYS A 385 -21.15 31.46 14.76
N VAL A 386 -20.85 30.19 14.47
CA VAL A 386 -19.81 29.78 13.52
C VAL A 386 -20.45 29.03 12.35
N ARG A 387 -20.66 29.71 11.23
CA ARG A 387 -21.44 29.17 10.09
C ARG A 387 -20.63 28.34 9.10
N ASP A 388 -19.31 28.41 9.17
CA ASP A 388 -18.32 27.82 8.25
C ASP A 388 -17.53 26.66 8.85
N SER A 389 -17.82 26.28 10.11
CA SER A 389 -17.23 25.12 10.78
C SER A 389 -18.27 24.05 11.10
N PHE A 390 -17.79 22.82 11.20
CA PHE A 390 -18.54 21.63 11.58
C PHE A 390 -17.71 20.83 12.58
N TYR A 391 -18.35 20.30 13.64
CA TYR A 391 -17.65 19.60 14.72
C TYR A 391 -18.10 18.15 14.80
N VAL A 392 -17.15 17.27 15.09
CA VAL A 392 -17.33 15.83 15.14
C VAL A 392 -16.81 15.35 16.49
N HIS A 393 -17.67 14.69 17.27
CA HIS A 393 -17.32 14.14 18.56
C HIS A 393 -17.32 12.62 18.47
N ILE A 394 -16.15 12.05 18.67
CA ILE A 394 -15.84 10.64 18.45
C ILE A 394 -15.78 9.97 19.82
N ASN A 395 -16.59 8.93 20.05
CA ASN A 395 -16.65 8.18 21.32
C ASN A 395 -16.79 9.05 22.58
N ASP A 396 -17.33 10.26 22.41
CA ASP A 396 -17.37 11.30 23.44
C ASP A 396 -16.00 11.69 24.07
N VAL A 397 -14.88 11.36 23.40
CA VAL A 397 -13.50 11.56 23.88
C VAL A 397 -12.67 12.47 22.98
N LEU A 398 -12.91 12.46 21.67
CA LEU A 398 -12.13 13.24 20.72
C LEU A 398 -13.04 14.19 19.94
N LEU A 399 -12.80 15.49 20.08
CA LEU A 399 -13.48 16.55 19.36
C LEU A 399 -12.63 17.00 18.17
N LEU A 400 -13.22 16.95 16.97
CA LEU A 400 -12.61 17.37 15.72
C LEU A 400 -13.40 18.53 15.12
N GLY A 401 -12.72 19.61 14.74
CA GLY A 401 -13.28 20.74 14.01
C GLY A 401 -12.86 20.68 12.54
N ILE A 402 -13.78 20.97 11.63
CA ILE A 402 -13.55 20.92 10.18
C ILE A 402 -14.02 22.22 9.53
N LYS A 403 -13.14 22.82 8.70
CA LYS A 403 -13.47 23.91 7.76
C LYS A 403 -13.19 23.44 6.34
N MET A 404 -14.07 23.81 5.41
CA MET A 404 -14.00 23.37 4.02
C MET A 404 -14.14 24.53 3.04
N PHE A 405 -13.50 24.40 1.89
CA PHE A 405 -13.50 25.35 0.79
C PHE A 405 -13.83 24.63 -0.51
N ASN A 406 -14.43 25.37 -1.44
CA ASN A 406 -14.73 24.89 -2.79
C ASN A 406 -14.19 25.88 -3.81
N LEU A 407 -13.62 25.36 -4.90
CA LEU A 407 -13.10 26.18 -5.99
C LEU A 407 -14.25 26.90 -6.69
N SER A 408 -14.23 28.23 -6.66
CA SER A 408 -15.35 29.07 -7.08
C SER A 408 -15.18 29.76 -8.42
N SER A 409 -13.94 29.97 -8.87
CA SER A 409 -13.63 30.52 -10.19
C SER A 409 -12.19 30.21 -10.61
N ALA A 410 -11.95 30.23 -11.92
CA ALA A 410 -10.63 30.21 -12.54
C ALA A 410 -10.63 31.26 -13.66
N ILE A 411 -9.69 32.21 -13.65
CA ILE A 411 -9.56 33.24 -14.69
C ILE A 411 -8.39 32.85 -15.59
N GLN A 412 -8.63 32.75 -16.90
CA GLN A 412 -7.59 32.36 -17.85
C GLN A 412 -6.70 33.55 -18.26
N PRO A 413 -5.44 33.31 -18.65
CA PRO A 413 -4.69 32.06 -18.44
C PRO A 413 -4.41 31.87 -16.94
N SER A 414 -4.80 30.71 -16.43
CA SER A 414 -4.68 30.32 -15.01
C SER A 414 -3.48 29.39 -14.82
N PHE A 415 -2.89 29.39 -13.62
CA PHE A 415 -1.66 28.63 -13.37
C PHE A 415 -1.65 27.99 -11.98
N ALA A 416 -1.37 26.69 -11.91
CA ALA A 416 -1.37 25.90 -10.68
C ALA A 416 -0.01 25.25 -10.42
N MET A 417 0.49 25.40 -9.19
CA MET A 417 1.68 24.69 -8.66
C MET A 417 1.27 23.83 -7.45
N PRO A 418 0.61 22.67 -7.67
CA PRO A 418 0.16 21.79 -6.59
C PRO A 418 1.31 21.27 -5.71
N ASP A 419 2.48 21.00 -6.30
CA ASP A 419 3.70 20.56 -5.62
C ASP A 419 4.13 21.55 -4.54
N LYS A 420 4.20 22.84 -4.88
CA LYS A 420 4.54 23.91 -3.94
C LYS A 420 3.47 24.11 -2.87
N PHE A 421 2.19 23.93 -3.22
CA PHE A 421 1.09 23.95 -2.26
C PHE A 421 1.25 22.83 -1.23
N PHE A 422 1.38 21.57 -1.67
CA PHE A 422 1.54 20.43 -0.78
C PHE A 422 2.83 20.52 0.04
N ARG A 423 3.93 21.00 -0.54
CA ARG A 423 5.20 21.22 0.18
C ARG A 423 5.04 22.21 1.31
N ALA A 424 4.38 23.34 1.04
CA ALA A 424 4.15 24.37 2.04
C ALA A 424 3.25 23.86 3.18
N MET A 425 2.16 23.15 2.86
CA MET A 425 1.27 22.54 3.85
C MET A 425 2.00 21.51 4.73
N ASN A 426 2.83 20.66 4.12
CA ASN A 426 3.66 19.67 4.84
C ASN A 426 4.67 20.35 5.76
N ASN A 427 5.40 21.37 5.26
CA ASN A 427 6.41 22.09 6.03
C ASN A 427 5.80 22.84 7.23
N GLN A 428 4.59 23.37 7.06
CA GLN A 428 3.84 24.06 8.10
C GLN A 428 3.03 23.11 8.99
N LYS A 429 3.13 21.78 8.76
CA LYS A 429 2.42 20.74 9.52
C LYS A 429 0.90 20.98 9.61
N THR A 430 0.29 21.60 8.61
CA THR A 430 -1.15 21.91 8.64
C THR A 430 -1.94 20.73 8.07
N PRO A 431 -2.84 20.07 8.84
CA PRO A 431 -3.62 18.95 8.34
C PRO A 431 -4.53 19.39 7.19
N PHE A 432 -4.58 18.61 6.11
CA PHE A 432 -5.39 18.95 4.95
C PHE A 432 -5.95 17.72 4.25
N ILE A 433 -7.08 17.95 3.56
CA ILE A 433 -7.65 17.04 2.58
C ILE A 433 -7.89 17.83 1.31
N TYR A 434 -7.42 17.29 0.20
CA TYR A 434 -7.64 17.81 -1.14
C TYR A 434 -8.43 16.77 -1.92
N THR A 435 -9.61 17.13 -2.43
CA THR A 435 -10.48 16.22 -3.19
C THR A 435 -10.87 16.83 -4.53
N LEU A 436 -10.60 16.10 -5.59
CA LEU A 436 -11.00 16.40 -6.96
C LEU A 436 -12.00 15.36 -7.43
N ASN A 437 -13.17 15.80 -7.88
CA ASN A 437 -14.16 14.97 -8.56
C ASN A 437 -14.24 15.41 -10.02
N ALA A 438 -13.99 14.50 -10.96
CA ALA A 438 -14.00 14.77 -12.39
C ALA A 438 -14.96 13.83 -13.12
N VAL A 439 -15.77 14.40 -14.02
CA VAL A 439 -16.73 13.68 -14.84
C VAL A 439 -16.56 14.12 -16.29
N PRO A 440 -16.31 13.20 -17.24
CA PRO A 440 -16.23 13.55 -18.64
C PRO A 440 -17.60 14.01 -19.15
N ILE A 441 -17.64 15.04 -19.99
CA ILE A 441 -18.90 15.59 -20.52
C ILE A 441 -19.22 15.01 -21.90
N GLU A 442 -20.52 14.92 -22.20
CA GLU A 442 -21.02 14.57 -23.53
C GLU A 442 -21.12 15.79 -24.45
N LYS A 443 -21.14 15.55 -25.77
CA LYS A 443 -21.29 16.59 -26.80
C LYS A 443 -22.46 17.52 -26.51
N LYS A 444 -23.62 16.99 -26.13
CA LYS A 444 -24.83 17.76 -25.80
C LYS A 444 -24.62 18.71 -24.61
N GLU A 445 -23.88 18.29 -23.59
CA GLU A 445 -23.59 19.16 -22.45
C GLU A 445 -22.58 20.26 -22.86
N PHE A 446 -21.59 19.93 -23.68
CA PHE A 446 -20.65 20.91 -24.22
C PHE A 446 -21.37 21.99 -25.04
N THR A 447 -22.24 21.60 -25.98
CA THR A 447 -22.94 22.56 -26.87
C THR A 447 -23.92 23.46 -26.12
N THR A 448 -24.54 22.98 -25.05
CA THR A 448 -25.54 23.74 -24.30
C THR A 448 -24.94 24.67 -23.25
N LYS A 449 -23.80 24.29 -22.64
CA LYS A 449 -23.19 25.01 -21.51
C LYS A 449 -21.86 25.68 -21.83
N CYS A 450 -20.97 25.02 -22.58
CA CYS A 450 -19.59 25.48 -22.73
C CYS A 450 -19.42 26.52 -23.86
N THR A 451 -20.21 26.40 -24.94
CA THR A 451 -20.11 27.24 -26.15
C THR A 451 -20.30 28.74 -25.90
N LYS A 452 -21.14 29.10 -24.93
CA LYS A 452 -21.49 30.50 -24.60
C LYS A 452 -20.35 31.35 -24.04
N GLN A 453 -19.26 30.71 -23.62
CA GLN A 453 -18.14 31.36 -22.91
C GLN A 453 -16.81 31.10 -23.64
N LEU A 454 -16.89 30.58 -24.87
CA LEU A 454 -15.73 30.41 -25.74
C LEU A 454 -15.18 31.78 -26.16
N ASN A 455 -13.89 31.86 -26.40
CA ASN A 455 -13.32 33.05 -27.04
C ASN A 455 -13.61 33.04 -28.55
N GLU A 456 -13.50 34.22 -29.18
CA GLU A 456 -13.79 34.41 -30.60
C GLU A 456 -13.00 33.45 -31.48
N LYS A 457 -11.69 33.31 -31.25
CA LYS A 457 -10.84 32.35 -31.96
C LYS A 457 -11.38 30.91 -31.93
N THR A 458 -11.86 30.43 -30.78
CA THR A 458 -12.41 29.06 -30.70
C THR A 458 -13.77 28.95 -31.37
N VAL A 459 -14.57 30.01 -31.36
CA VAL A 459 -15.84 30.04 -32.11
C VAL A 459 -15.55 29.89 -33.60
N ASP A 460 -14.55 30.60 -34.13
CA ASP A 460 -14.10 30.50 -35.51
C ASP A 460 -13.54 29.10 -35.84
N GLU A 461 -12.77 28.49 -34.92
CA GLU A 461 -12.28 27.11 -35.06
C GLU A 461 -13.42 26.08 -35.16
N LEU A 462 -14.54 26.32 -34.48
CA LEU A 462 -15.68 25.41 -34.40
C LEU A 462 -16.80 25.77 -35.40
N GLU A 463 -16.60 26.79 -36.21
CA GLU A 463 -17.51 27.19 -37.28
C GLU A 463 -17.57 26.11 -38.37
N GLY A 464 -18.77 25.67 -38.74
CA GLY A 464 -18.99 24.52 -39.63
C GLY A 464 -18.82 23.15 -38.95
N ILE A 465 -18.40 23.10 -37.68
CA ILE A 465 -18.36 21.87 -36.85
C ILE A 465 -19.56 21.82 -35.90
N ILE A 466 -19.77 22.90 -35.16
CA ILE A 466 -20.85 23.07 -34.16
C ILE A 466 -21.74 24.27 -34.50
N PHE A 467 -21.17 25.34 -35.04
CA PHE A 467 -21.87 26.58 -35.39
C PHE A 467 -22.17 26.65 -36.90
N THR A 468 -23.29 27.26 -37.28
CA THR A 468 -23.69 27.54 -38.67
C THR A 468 -23.73 29.05 -38.91
N LYS A 469 -23.18 29.54 -40.04
CA LYS A 469 -23.27 30.97 -40.42
C LYS A 469 -24.72 31.37 -40.69
N PHE A 470 -25.10 32.58 -40.30
CA PHE A 470 -26.44 33.17 -40.46
C PHE A 470 -26.52 34.22 -41.57
N ASP A 471 -25.61 34.18 -42.55
CA ASP A 471 -25.59 35.15 -43.65
C ASP A 471 -26.22 34.55 -44.92
N GLY A 472 -27.56 34.49 -44.94
CA GLY A 472 -28.41 34.55 -46.14
C GLY A 472 -28.37 33.43 -47.21
N GLU A 473 -27.26 32.74 -47.41
CA GLU A 473 -27.10 31.62 -48.33
C GLU A 473 -26.27 30.55 -47.62
N GLU A 474 -26.79 29.32 -47.48
CA GLU A 474 -26.05 28.24 -46.81
C GLU A 474 -24.73 27.96 -47.56
N PRO A 475 -23.56 28.35 -47.04
CA PRO A 475 -22.32 27.93 -47.65
C PRO A 475 -22.18 26.42 -47.41
N PRO A 476 -21.64 25.65 -48.39
CA PRO A 476 -21.39 24.24 -48.18
C PRO A 476 -20.54 24.05 -46.91
N PRO A 477 -20.84 23.04 -46.07
CA PRO A 477 -20.13 22.87 -44.82
C PRO A 477 -18.62 22.81 -45.08
N LYS A 478 -17.87 23.71 -44.42
CA LYS A 478 -16.41 23.80 -44.51
C LYS A 478 -15.72 22.44 -44.29
N TYR A 479 -16.37 21.56 -43.52
CA TYR A 479 -15.93 20.22 -43.21
C TYR A 479 -16.91 19.17 -43.77
N LYS A 480 -16.38 18.17 -44.50
CA LYS A 480 -17.18 17.06 -45.04
C LYS A 480 -17.83 16.19 -43.96
N ASN A 481 -17.24 16.11 -42.76
CA ASN A 481 -17.78 15.32 -41.65
C ASN A 481 -17.61 16.00 -40.28
N PRO A 482 -18.53 16.93 -39.91
CA PRO A 482 -18.46 17.73 -38.69
C PRO A 482 -18.37 16.91 -37.39
N ASN A 483 -18.95 15.70 -37.35
CA ASN A 483 -18.92 14.86 -36.16
C ASN A 483 -17.51 14.31 -35.90
N ILE A 484 -16.79 13.88 -36.95
CA ILE A 484 -15.41 13.39 -36.83
C ILE A 484 -14.48 14.53 -36.42
N GLU A 485 -14.64 15.71 -37.01
CA GLU A 485 -13.83 16.87 -36.66
C GLU A 485 -14.04 17.31 -35.20
N TYR A 486 -15.27 17.23 -34.69
CA TYR A 486 -15.53 17.48 -33.27
C TYR A 486 -14.81 16.46 -32.36
N LEU A 487 -14.81 15.18 -32.72
CA LEU A 487 -14.11 14.14 -31.96
C LEU A 487 -12.59 14.39 -31.97
N ASN A 488 -12.01 14.68 -33.13
CA ASN A 488 -10.60 15.04 -33.27
C ASN A 488 -10.25 16.29 -32.42
N TRP A 489 -11.13 17.29 -32.41
CA TRP A 489 -10.95 18.53 -31.63
C TRP A 489 -10.96 18.27 -30.12
N MET A 490 -11.83 17.35 -29.65
CA MET A 490 -11.90 16.91 -28.26
C MET A 490 -10.70 16.03 -27.86
N GLU A 491 -10.28 15.12 -28.74
CA GLU A 491 -9.14 14.21 -28.54
C GLU A 491 -7.84 15.00 -28.35
N ARG A 492 -7.57 16.01 -29.19
CA ARG A 492 -6.41 16.92 -29.06
C ARG A 492 -6.32 17.58 -27.68
N ARG A 493 -7.45 17.69 -26.97
CA ARG A 493 -7.58 18.31 -25.64
C ARG A 493 -7.76 17.30 -24.50
N THR A 494 -7.76 16.00 -24.80
CA THR A 494 -8.03 14.89 -23.86
C THR A 494 -9.37 15.03 -23.13
N GLY A 495 -10.39 15.41 -23.90
CA GLY A 495 -11.73 15.60 -23.39
C GLY A 495 -11.92 16.90 -22.61
N ILE A 496 -13.15 17.15 -22.19
CA ILE A 496 -13.53 18.24 -21.30
C ILE A 496 -14.24 17.65 -20.08
N TRP A 497 -13.87 18.15 -18.92
CA TRP A 497 -14.19 17.54 -17.64
C TRP A 497 -14.97 18.50 -16.75
N LYS A 498 -16.17 18.09 -16.34
CA LYS A 498 -16.89 18.71 -15.23
C LYS A 498 -16.13 18.41 -13.94
N THR A 499 -15.51 19.43 -13.36
CA THR A 499 -14.58 19.27 -12.23
C THR A 499 -15.06 20.05 -11.02
N SER A 500 -15.15 19.38 -9.87
CA SER A 500 -15.39 20.02 -8.57
C SER A 500 -14.21 19.73 -7.65
N ILE A 501 -13.62 20.80 -7.09
CA ILE A 501 -12.48 20.70 -6.17
C ILE A 501 -12.91 21.23 -4.81
N THR A 502 -12.69 20.41 -3.78
CA THR A 502 -12.87 20.79 -2.38
C THR A 502 -11.57 20.60 -1.61
N ILE A 503 -11.30 21.54 -0.71
CA ILE A 503 -10.12 21.51 0.15
C ILE A 503 -10.60 21.73 1.57
N SER A 504 -10.21 20.87 2.49
CA SER A 504 -10.59 20.97 3.90
C SER A 504 -9.38 20.89 4.81
N THR A 505 -9.52 21.50 5.99
CA THR A 505 -8.53 21.43 7.08
C THR A 505 -9.25 21.08 8.37
N SER A 506 -8.50 20.51 9.31
CA SER A 506 -9.05 20.05 10.58
C SER A 506 -8.08 20.27 11.72
N SER A 507 -8.64 20.57 12.90
CA SER A 507 -7.94 20.56 14.19
C SER A 507 -8.67 19.61 15.13
N TYR A 508 -7.98 19.07 16.12
CA TYR A 508 -8.56 18.15 17.09
C TYR A 508 -8.16 18.50 18.52
N GLN A 509 -9.02 18.15 19.47
CA GLN A 509 -8.77 18.29 20.90
C GLN A 509 -9.39 17.10 21.63
N PHE A 510 -8.68 16.56 22.61
CA PHE A 510 -9.22 15.54 23.50
C PHE A 510 -10.11 16.18 24.55
N THR A 511 -11.29 15.62 24.74
CA THR A 511 -12.34 16.14 25.60
C THR A 511 -12.77 15.07 26.61
N ASN A 512 -13.12 15.52 27.82
CA ASN A 512 -13.77 14.68 28.83
C ASN A 512 -15.05 15.42 29.23
N THR A 513 -16.10 15.24 28.42
CA THR A 513 -17.32 16.04 28.56
C THR A 513 -18.32 15.33 29.46
N SER A 514 -18.70 16.01 30.53
CA SER A 514 -19.83 15.60 31.39
C SER A 514 -21.06 16.47 31.14
N THR A 515 -20.88 17.67 30.57
CA THR A 515 -21.97 18.61 30.27
C THR A 515 -21.86 19.26 28.88
N ILE A 516 -23.01 19.73 28.35
CA ILE A 516 -23.08 20.46 27.07
C ILE A 516 -22.32 21.79 27.11
N ASN A 517 -22.21 22.43 28.28
CA ASN A 517 -21.52 23.71 28.41
C ASN A 517 -19.99 23.56 28.31
N GLU A 518 -19.42 22.51 28.90
CA GLU A 518 -18.01 22.14 28.72
C GLU A 518 -17.70 21.88 27.24
N LEU A 519 -18.57 21.15 26.54
CA LEU A 519 -18.42 20.88 25.11
C LEU A 519 -18.40 22.18 24.28
N LYS A 520 -19.24 23.16 24.61
CA LYS A 520 -19.22 24.47 23.92
C LYS A 520 -17.90 25.20 24.13
N GLN A 521 -17.33 25.15 25.34
CA GLN A 521 -16.04 25.79 25.63
C GLN A 521 -14.92 25.15 24.80
N TYR A 522 -14.83 23.82 24.78
CA TYR A 522 -13.86 23.11 23.94
C TYR A 522 -14.02 23.44 22.45
N ILE A 523 -15.26 23.57 21.97
CA ILE A 523 -15.53 24.02 20.59
C ILE A 523 -14.97 25.42 20.31
N TYR A 524 -15.08 26.36 21.26
CA TYR A 524 -14.54 27.70 21.11
C TYR A 524 -13.00 27.71 21.07
N GLU A 525 -12.36 26.94 21.95
CA GLU A 525 -10.90 26.80 21.97
C GLU A 525 -10.39 26.21 20.65
N LEU A 526 -11.02 25.13 20.20
CA LEU A 526 -10.68 24.42 18.95
C LEU A 526 -10.89 25.30 17.70
N GLU A 527 -11.90 26.17 17.71
CA GLU A 527 -12.21 27.05 16.59
C GLU A 527 -11.09 28.06 16.31
N ASN A 528 -10.39 28.55 17.34
CA ASN A 528 -9.28 29.49 17.16
C ASN A 528 -8.12 28.86 16.38
N GLU A 529 -7.74 27.64 16.75
CA GLU A 529 -6.70 26.87 16.04
C GLU A 529 -7.14 26.53 14.62
N LEU A 530 -8.37 26.06 14.46
CA LEU A 530 -8.95 25.73 13.16
C LEU A 530 -9.01 26.94 12.22
N TYR A 531 -9.35 28.12 12.74
CA TYR A 531 -9.35 29.36 11.99
C TYR A 531 -7.95 29.76 11.50
N TYR A 532 -6.93 29.61 12.36
CA TYR A 532 -5.53 29.84 11.97
C TYR A 532 -5.11 28.90 10.84
N ASN A 533 -5.38 27.60 10.98
CA ASN A 533 -5.06 26.58 9.97
C ASN A 533 -5.77 26.87 8.63
N ALA A 534 -7.05 27.25 8.67
CA ALA A 534 -7.81 27.59 7.47
C ALA A 534 -7.31 28.87 6.78
N LYS A 535 -6.95 29.91 7.56
CA LYS A 535 -6.36 31.15 7.03
C LYS A 535 -5.01 30.88 6.39
N ASN A 536 -4.18 30.04 7.02
CA ASN A 536 -2.89 29.65 6.47
C ASN A 536 -3.05 28.88 5.15
N MET A 537 -3.88 27.84 5.15
CA MET A 537 -4.19 27.06 3.93
C MET A 537 -4.69 27.94 2.78
N GLY A 538 -5.58 28.90 3.07
CA GLY A 538 -6.07 29.85 2.07
C GLY A 538 -4.97 30.72 1.46
N LYS A 539 -4.05 31.24 2.29
CA LYS A 539 -2.88 32.03 1.84
C LYS A 539 -1.94 31.20 0.98
N VAL A 540 -1.62 29.98 1.41
CA VAL A 540 -0.75 29.04 0.68
C VAL A 540 -1.38 28.66 -0.65
N PHE A 541 -2.70 28.44 -0.69
CA PHE A 541 -3.43 28.18 -1.93
C PHE A 541 -3.32 29.37 -2.90
N GLN A 542 -3.64 30.59 -2.48
CA GLN A 542 -3.61 31.77 -3.34
C GLN A 542 -2.20 32.06 -3.90
N LYS A 543 -1.14 31.77 -3.14
CA LYS A 543 0.25 31.94 -3.58
C LYS A 543 0.63 30.97 -4.71
N ASN A 544 0.10 29.74 -4.69
CA ASN A 544 0.50 28.66 -5.59
C ASN A 544 -0.50 28.40 -6.73
N PHE A 545 -1.76 28.82 -6.57
CA PHE A 545 -2.82 28.74 -7.57
C PHE A 545 -3.20 30.15 -8.03
N LYS A 546 -2.43 30.70 -8.98
CA LYS A 546 -2.66 32.05 -9.50
C LYS A 546 -3.95 32.10 -10.32
N LYS A 547 -4.77 33.13 -10.06
CA LYS A 547 -6.08 33.36 -10.69
C LYS A 547 -7.17 32.30 -10.40
N PHE A 548 -6.99 31.53 -9.34
CA PHE A 548 -8.03 30.65 -8.78
C PHE A 548 -8.59 31.23 -7.49
N SER A 549 -9.89 31.09 -7.26
CA SER A 549 -10.54 31.57 -6.03
C SER A 549 -11.18 30.42 -5.23
N LEU A 550 -10.92 30.38 -3.93
CA LEU A 550 -11.62 29.48 -3.00
C LEU A 550 -12.74 30.24 -2.30
N THR A 551 -13.92 29.61 -2.22
CA THR A 551 -15.02 30.09 -1.39
C THR A 551 -15.19 29.18 -0.18
N PRO A 552 -15.21 29.71 1.07
CA PRO A 552 -15.49 28.91 2.26
C PRO A 552 -16.92 28.37 2.20
N LEU A 553 -17.08 27.09 2.50
CA LEU A 553 -18.39 26.44 2.55
C LEU A 553 -19.09 26.78 3.85
N ARG A 554 -20.34 27.25 3.73
CA ARG A 554 -21.18 27.64 4.87
C ARG A 554 -22.46 26.84 4.89
N SER A 555 -22.93 26.52 6.08
CA SER A 555 -24.24 25.89 6.28
C SER A 555 -24.46 24.60 5.50
N GLN A 556 -25.46 24.53 4.63
CA GLN A 556 -25.78 23.30 3.89
C GLN A 556 -24.70 22.93 2.87
N LEU A 557 -23.99 23.94 2.33
CA LEU A 557 -22.88 23.69 1.43
C LEU A 557 -21.72 22.97 2.14
N LEU A 558 -21.52 23.24 3.44
CA LEU A 558 -20.53 22.54 4.25
C LEU A 558 -20.86 21.05 4.37
N ILE A 559 -22.14 20.69 4.54
CA ILE A 559 -22.56 19.28 4.55
C ILE A 559 -22.41 18.65 3.18
N SER A 560 -22.79 19.35 2.11
CA SER A 560 -22.59 18.85 0.75
C SER A 560 -21.11 18.59 0.45
N GLY A 561 -20.22 19.49 0.87
CA GLY A 561 -18.78 19.30 0.80
C GLY A 561 -18.32 18.09 1.60
N PHE A 562 -18.75 17.99 2.86
CA PHE A 562 -18.41 16.88 3.75
C PHE A 562 -18.83 15.51 3.17
N ARG A 563 -20.07 15.42 2.66
CA ARG A 563 -20.56 14.20 1.99
C ARG A 563 -19.78 13.89 0.72
N SER A 564 -19.46 14.90 -0.08
CA SER A 564 -18.67 14.74 -1.31
C SER A 564 -17.28 14.18 -1.04
N GLU A 565 -16.62 14.64 0.02
CA GLU A 565 -15.29 14.14 0.42
C GLU A 565 -15.35 12.75 1.08
N CYS A 566 -16.36 12.46 1.90
CA CYS A 566 -16.57 11.13 2.50
C CYS A 566 -16.89 10.08 1.43
N PHE A 567 -17.85 10.38 0.53
CA PHE A 567 -18.30 9.44 -0.50
C PHE A 567 -17.40 9.42 -1.72
N LYS A 568 -16.45 10.37 -1.83
CA LYS A 568 -15.55 10.55 -2.98
C LYS A 568 -16.31 10.65 -4.31
N ASN A 569 -17.48 11.28 -4.29
CA ASN A 569 -18.29 11.50 -5.48
C ASN A 569 -19.20 12.72 -5.34
N SER A 570 -19.72 13.19 -6.48
CA SER A 570 -20.62 14.34 -6.56
C SER A 570 -22.06 13.99 -6.99
N LYS A 571 -22.39 12.70 -7.22
CA LYS A 571 -23.68 12.30 -7.82
C LYS A 571 -24.69 11.72 -6.81
N PHE A 572 -24.62 12.13 -5.54
CA PHE A 572 -25.43 11.55 -4.45
C PHE A 572 -26.81 12.18 -4.23
N ARG A 573 -27.22 13.17 -5.03
CA ARG A 573 -28.53 13.84 -4.98
C ARG A 573 -29.09 14.07 -6.38
N LEU A 574 -30.41 14.02 -6.53
CA LEU A 574 -31.06 14.46 -7.77
C LEU A 574 -30.95 15.98 -7.93
N SER A 575 -31.14 16.75 -6.85
CA SER A 575 -31.03 18.20 -6.83
C SER A 575 -29.61 18.75 -7.08
N GLY A 576 -28.63 17.88 -7.32
CA GLY A 576 -27.21 18.22 -7.35
C GLY A 576 -26.61 18.44 -5.96
N THR A 577 -25.31 18.72 -5.92
CA THR A 577 -24.57 18.98 -4.66
C THR A 577 -24.74 20.40 -4.14
N HIS A 578 -25.18 21.34 -4.97
CA HIS A 578 -25.11 22.80 -4.78
C HIS A 578 -23.68 23.35 -4.64
N LEU A 579 -22.64 22.52 -4.76
CA LEU A 579 -21.26 22.96 -4.83
C LEU A 579 -20.98 23.59 -6.20
N ARG A 580 -19.94 24.42 -6.29
CA ARG A 580 -19.50 24.93 -7.58
C ARG A 580 -18.63 23.90 -8.29
N TYR A 581 -18.72 23.92 -9.61
CA TYR A 581 -17.88 23.16 -10.52
C TYR A 581 -17.45 24.04 -11.68
N LEU A 582 -16.35 23.66 -12.33
CA LEU A 582 -15.80 24.30 -13.51
C LEU A 582 -15.62 23.26 -14.63
N TYR A 583 -15.40 23.73 -15.84
CA TYR A 583 -14.97 22.87 -16.94
C TYR A 583 -13.47 23.05 -17.17
N PHE A 584 -12.74 21.94 -17.23
CA PHE A 584 -11.33 21.93 -17.60
C PHE A 584 -11.12 21.00 -18.78
N GLN A 585 -10.26 21.41 -19.71
CA GLN A 585 -9.71 20.48 -20.69
C GLN A 585 -8.81 19.48 -19.98
N GLY A 586 -8.76 18.22 -20.44
CA GLY A 586 -7.96 17.18 -19.78
C GLY A 586 -6.49 17.55 -19.63
N LYS A 587 -5.89 18.20 -20.64
CA LYS A 587 -4.51 18.72 -20.59
C LYS A 587 -4.28 19.71 -19.45
N LYS A 588 -5.29 20.50 -19.08
CA LYS A 588 -5.24 21.40 -17.91
C LYS A 588 -5.51 20.65 -16.60
N LEU A 589 -6.39 19.65 -16.62
CA LEU A 589 -6.75 18.82 -15.47
C LEU A 589 -5.55 18.01 -14.92
N VAL A 590 -4.55 17.72 -15.76
CA VAL A 590 -3.27 17.11 -15.35
C VAL A 590 -2.62 17.84 -14.18
N GLU A 591 -2.67 19.19 -14.16
CA GLU A 591 -2.11 20.01 -13.08
C GLU A 591 -2.78 19.76 -11.71
N PHE A 592 -3.99 19.18 -11.68
CA PHE A 592 -4.76 18.96 -10.45
C PHE A 592 -4.81 17.51 -9.97
N THR A 593 -4.36 16.56 -10.81
CA THR A 593 -4.42 15.10 -10.57
C THR A 593 -3.03 14.48 -10.42
N ASN A 594 -2.00 15.30 -10.17
CA ASN A 594 -0.63 14.81 -10.05
C ASN A 594 -0.32 14.24 -8.65
N ILE A 595 0.36 13.09 -8.61
CA ILE A 595 0.95 12.52 -7.40
C ILE A 595 2.33 13.16 -7.22
N VAL A 596 2.43 14.14 -6.34
CA VAL A 596 3.66 14.92 -6.18
C VAL A 596 4.68 14.22 -5.29
N ASN A 597 5.97 14.52 -5.51
CA ASN A 597 7.10 13.92 -4.78
C ASN A 597 7.01 14.15 -3.27
N GLU A 598 6.34 15.22 -2.83
CA GLU A 598 6.15 15.58 -1.43
C GLU A 598 5.43 14.49 -0.62
N PHE A 599 4.63 13.62 -1.26
CA PHE A 599 3.90 12.55 -0.58
C PHE A 599 4.78 11.35 -0.20
N ARG A 600 5.98 11.23 -0.79
CA ARG A 600 6.95 10.15 -0.51
C ARG A 600 7.37 10.07 0.95
N LYS A 601 7.43 11.20 1.66
CA LYS A 601 7.79 11.22 3.09
C LYS A 601 6.77 10.51 3.97
N GLY A 602 5.53 10.33 3.50
CA GLY A 602 4.43 9.74 4.27
C GLY A 602 3.84 8.47 3.66
N LEU A 603 4.43 7.96 2.58
CA LEU A 603 4.01 6.75 1.88
C LEU A 603 5.21 5.87 1.61
N ASP A 604 4.94 4.59 1.40
CA ASP A 604 5.99 3.65 1.07
C ASP A 604 6.54 3.94 -0.33
N THR A 605 7.86 3.96 -0.49
CA THR A 605 8.50 4.28 -1.78
C THR A 605 9.36 3.13 -2.27
N ARG A 606 9.40 2.93 -3.60
CA ARG A 606 10.30 1.97 -4.24
C ARG A 606 10.97 2.57 -5.46
N ILE A 607 12.26 2.28 -5.60
CA ILE A 607 13.02 2.63 -6.80
C ILE A 607 12.64 1.64 -7.89
N PRO A 608 12.16 2.11 -9.05
CA PRO A 608 11.87 1.20 -10.14
C PRO A 608 13.13 0.84 -10.86
N ALA A 609 13.54 -0.41 -10.70
CA ALA A 609 14.58 -0.99 -11.52
C ALA A 609 13.95 -1.80 -12.65
N GLU A 610 14.46 -1.65 -13.86
CA GLU A 610 14.12 -2.52 -14.98
C GLU A 610 14.91 -3.82 -14.81
N PHE A 611 14.28 -4.83 -14.21
CA PHE A 611 14.75 -6.20 -14.25
C PHE A 611 13.83 -7.00 -15.16
N ASN A 612 14.41 -7.83 -16.04
CA ASN A 612 13.63 -8.82 -16.78
C ASN A 612 13.22 -9.93 -15.81
N THR A 613 12.05 -9.76 -15.20
CA THR A 613 11.51 -10.68 -14.22
C THR A 613 11.05 -11.96 -14.95
N PRO A 614 11.55 -13.14 -14.59
CA PRO A 614 11.15 -14.37 -15.25
C PRO A 614 9.66 -14.67 -14.99
N LEU A 615 8.90 -14.92 -16.06
CA LEU A 615 7.49 -15.34 -15.98
C LEU A 615 7.32 -16.86 -15.79
N HIS A 616 8.41 -17.61 -15.85
CA HIS A 616 8.44 -19.04 -15.59
C HIS A 616 9.82 -19.41 -15.05
N LEU A 617 9.84 -20.19 -13.95
CA LEU A 617 11.06 -20.72 -13.35
C LEU A 617 10.85 -22.19 -13.03
N GLU A 618 11.73 -23.04 -13.57
CA GLU A 618 11.82 -24.42 -13.10
C GLU A 618 12.53 -24.43 -11.74
N ASN A 619 11.85 -25.01 -10.75
CA ASN A 619 12.27 -25.00 -9.35
C ASN A 619 12.06 -26.39 -8.75
N PHE A 620 13.12 -26.97 -8.19
CA PHE A 620 13.05 -28.17 -7.35
C PHE A 620 12.73 -27.80 -5.89
N ILE A 621 13.28 -26.69 -5.42
CA ILE A 621 12.90 -26.06 -4.14
C ILE A 621 12.37 -24.66 -4.38
N THR A 622 11.48 -24.18 -3.50
CA THR A 622 10.94 -22.81 -3.55
C THR A 622 11.28 -22.06 -2.27
N ILE A 623 12.05 -20.99 -2.39
CA ILE A 623 12.48 -20.17 -1.25
C ILE A 623 11.65 -18.88 -1.11
N GLY A 624 10.92 -18.49 -2.15
CA GLY A 624 10.14 -17.26 -2.17
C GLY A 624 9.43 -17.03 -3.51
N HIS A 625 9.29 -15.77 -3.91
CA HIS A 625 8.69 -15.37 -5.18
C HIS A 625 9.55 -14.31 -5.88
N THR A 626 9.53 -14.29 -7.21
CA THR A 626 10.09 -13.18 -7.99
C THR A 626 9.27 -11.92 -7.75
N ILE A 627 9.93 -10.76 -7.80
CA ILE A 627 9.28 -9.46 -7.69
C ILE A 627 9.41 -8.78 -9.04
N ASN A 628 8.30 -8.34 -9.63
CA ASN A 628 8.38 -7.37 -10.70
C ASN A 628 8.65 -5.99 -10.10
N THR A 629 9.85 -5.44 -10.28
CA THR A 629 10.22 -4.13 -9.73
C THR A 629 9.60 -2.96 -10.49
N GLU A 630 9.05 -3.20 -11.68
CA GLU A 630 8.26 -2.19 -12.40
C GLU A 630 6.84 -2.08 -11.85
N PHE A 631 6.15 -3.20 -11.61
CA PHE A 631 4.77 -3.24 -11.12
C PHE A 631 4.63 -3.42 -9.60
N LEU A 632 5.72 -3.79 -8.92
CA LEU A 632 5.78 -4.06 -7.48
C LEU A 632 4.84 -5.19 -7.04
N GLU A 633 4.77 -6.23 -7.86
CA GLU A 633 3.94 -7.41 -7.67
C GLU A 633 4.79 -8.68 -7.64
N LYS A 634 4.31 -9.70 -6.92
CA LYS A 634 4.90 -11.03 -6.95
C LYS A 634 4.41 -11.73 -8.21
N GLU A 635 5.31 -12.33 -8.97
CA GLU A 635 4.92 -13.00 -10.23
C GLU A 635 4.93 -14.51 -10.06
N VAL A 636 6.12 -15.13 -9.95
CA VAL A 636 6.24 -16.59 -9.94
C VAL A 636 7.02 -17.09 -8.72
N PRO A 637 6.80 -18.34 -8.29
CA PRO A 637 7.64 -18.98 -7.29
C PRO A 637 9.12 -18.93 -7.71
N MET A 638 9.97 -18.57 -6.76
CA MET A 638 11.41 -18.45 -6.95
C MET A 638 12.14 -19.53 -6.14
N GLY A 639 13.05 -20.22 -6.81
CA GLY A 639 14.04 -21.06 -6.17
C GLY A 639 15.05 -21.59 -7.18
N PHE A 640 15.44 -22.86 -7.02
CA PHE A 640 16.57 -23.44 -7.73
C PHE A 640 16.26 -24.87 -8.18
N THR A 641 16.86 -25.26 -9.31
CA THR A 641 17.02 -26.67 -9.69
C THR A 641 18.11 -27.33 -8.83
N PRO A 642 18.19 -28.67 -8.79
CA PRO A 642 19.20 -29.37 -7.98
C PRO A 642 20.63 -28.95 -8.33
N GLU A 643 20.94 -28.82 -9.63
CA GLU A 643 22.29 -28.44 -10.09
C GLU A 643 22.66 -26.99 -9.79
N GLN A 644 21.68 -26.09 -9.78
CA GLN A 644 21.92 -24.69 -9.40
C GLN A 644 22.22 -24.57 -7.90
N LEU A 645 21.45 -25.28 -7.08
CA LEU A 645 21.62 -25.23 -5.63
C LEU A 645 22.97 -25.77 -5.18
N LYS A 646 23.52 -26.77 -5.88
CA LYS A 646 24.85 -27.34 -5.59
C LYS A 646 26.00 -26.34 -5.74
N ARG A 647 25.77 -25.15 -6.32
CA ARG A 647 26.81 -24.16 -6.61
C ARG A 647 26.31 -22.75 -6.28
N LEU A 648 25.97 -22.50 -5.03
CA LEU A 648 25.30 -21.27 -4.58
C LEU A 648 26.16 -20.45 -3.61
N LEU A 649 26.31 -19.15 -3.91
CA LEU A 649 26.85 -18.14 -3.01
C LEU A 649 25.74 -17.24 -2.48
N ILE A 650 25.69 -17.02 -1.17
CA ILE A 650 24.82 -16.06 -0.50
C ILE A 650 25.70 -14.95 0.07
N THR A 651 25.46 -13.68 -0.27
CA THR A 651 26.35 -12.59 0.15
C THR A 651 25.62 -11.33 0.61
N ASN A 652 26.35 -10.47 1.34
CA ASN A 652 25.92 -9.16 1.79
C ASN A 652 24.71 -9.24 2.75
N GLY A 653 24.08 -8.09 3.03
CA GLY A 653 23.03 -7.98 4.05
C GLY A 653 23.54 -8.20 5.47
N THR A 654 22.60 -8.39 6.41
CA THR A 654 22.97 -8.73 7.79
C THR A 654 23.36 -10.20 7.91
N PHE A 655 24.07 -10.53 8.99
CA PHE A 655 24.39 -11.91 9.30
C PHE A 655 23.12 -12.77 9.44
N ASP A 656 22.12 -12.26 10.17
CA ASP A 656 20.84 -12.94 10.37
C ASP A 656 20.08 -13.18 9.06
N ASP A 657 20.11 -12.25 8.11
CA ASP A 657 19.46 -12.43 6.80
C ASP A 657 20.01 -13.67 6.06
N ARG A 658 21.34 -13.84 6.08
CA ARG A 658 22.01 -14.97 5.45
C ARG A 658 21.71 -16.28 6.17
N GLU A 659 21.76 -16.30 7.50
CA GLU A 659 21.43 -17.49 8.29
C GLU A 659 19.98 -17.94 8.07
N HIS A 660 19.01 -17.03 8.14
CA HIS A 660 17.60 -17.37 7.94
C HIS A 660 17.31 -17.87 6.51
N LEU A 661 17.99 -17.32 5.48
CA LEU A 661 17.88 -17.84 4.13
C LEU A 661 18.45 -19.26 4.02
N LYS A 662 19.62 -19.54 4.61
CA LYS A 662 20.16 -20.90 4.64
C LYS A 662 19.20 -21.86 5.36
N MET A 663 18.63 -21.46 6.50
CA MET A 663 17.61 -22.25 7.21
C MET A 663 16.39 -22.53 6.33
N LYS A 664 15.93 -21.54 5.55
CA LYS A 664 14.84 -21.73 4.58
C LYS A 664 15.21 -22.75 3.51
N ILE A 665 16.39 -22.65 2.92
CA ILE A 665 16.87 -23.62 1.94
C ILE A 665 16.89 -25.03 2.54
N VAL A 666 17.51 -25.22 3.72
CA VAL A 666 17.56 -26.50 4.42
C VAL A 666 16.15 -27.04 4.71
N SER A 667 15.22 -26.18 5.11
CA SER A 667 13.83 -26.59 5.35
C SER A 667 13.15 -27.13 4.08
N GLU A 668 13.46 -26.60 2.90
CA GLU A 668 12.93 -27.11 1.63
C GLU A 668 13.67 -28.39 1.18
N LEU A 669 14.98 -28.48 1.41
CA LEU A 669 15.76 -29.70 1.14
C LEU A 669 15.25 -30.91 1.94
N ILE A 670 14.93 -30.71 3.22
CA ILE A 670 14.37 -31.76 4.09
C ILE A 670 13.03 -32.24 3.57
N LYS A 671 12.17 -31.32 3.11
CA LYS A 671 10.89 -31.70 2.49
C LYS A 671 11.09 -32.57 1.26
N ALA A 672 12.16 -32.29 0.51
CA ALA A 672 12.57 -33.03 -0.67
C ALA A 672 13.49 -34.24 -0.36
N LYS A 673 13.70 -34.58 0.92
CA LYS A 673 14.54 -35.71 1.39
C LYS A 673 15.99 -35.66 0.91
N ILE A 674 16.57 -34.47 0.81
CA ILE A 674 18.00 -34.30 0.51
C ILE A 674 18.74 -33.95 1.82
N PRO A 675 19.69 -34.78 2.27
CA PRO A 675 20.47 -34.49 3.47
C PRO A 675 21.45 -33.34 3.29
N SER A 676 21.67 -32.60 4.38
CA SER A 676 22.63 -31.50 4.43
C SER A 676 23.61 -31.64 5.58
N VAL A 677 24.76 -30.99 5.49
CA VAL A 677 25.64 -30.73 6.64
C VAL A 677 25.68 -29.22 6.83
N VAL A 678 25.35 -28.77 8.03
CA VAL A 678 25.28 -27.36 8.38
C VAL A 678 26.32 -27.05 9.44
N PHE A 679 27.23 -26.14 9.13
CA PHE A 679 28.13 -25.56 10.12
C PHE A 679 27.44 -24.36 10.77
N ASP A 680 27.00 -24.54 12.01
CA ASP A 680 26.27 -23.54 12.79
C ASP A 680 27.25 -22.76 13.68
N TYR A 681 27.48 -21.48 13.34
CA TYR A 681 28.35 -20.58 14.13
C TYR A 681 27.59 -19.87 15.26
N THR A 682 26.28 -20.04 15.33
CA THR A 682 25.35 -19.25 16.15
C THR A 682 24.72 -20.03 17.30
N GLY A 683 24.54 -21.35 17.14
CA GLY A 683 23.74 -22.20 18.02
C GLY A 683 22.23 -22.09 17.78
N ASP A 684 21.79 -21.30 16.79
CA ASP A 684 20.38 -21.02 16.55
C ASP A 684 19.69 -22.05 15.64
N TRP A 685 20.42 -23.00 15.05
CA TRP A 685 19.86 -23.89 14.03
C TRP A 685 18.90 -24.95 14.58
N SER A 686 18.92 -25.19 15.89
CA SER A 686 17.89 -25.99 16.58
C SER A 686 16.47 -25.42 16.42
N LYS A 687 16.32 -24.16 15.96
CA LYS A 687 15.05 -23.58 15.49
C LYS A 687 14.36 -24.46 14.44
N LEU A 688 15.11 -25.08 13.52
CA LEU A 688 14.54 -25.92 12.47
C LEU A 688 13.94 -27.22 13.02
N MET A 689 14.55 -27.80 14.06
CA MET A 689 13.99 -28.96 14.75
C MET A 689 12.62 -28.62 15.35
N ARG A 690 12.52 -27.44 15.99
CA ARG A 690 11.23 -26.93 16.47
C ARG A 690 10.24 -26.65 15.34
N TYR A 691 10.70 -26.12 14.21
CA TYR A 691 9.86 -25.84 13.05
C TYR A 691 9.18 -27.10 12.48
N PHE A 692 9.84 -28.26 12.55
CA PHE A 692 9.31 -29.54 12.07
C PHE A 692 8.66 -30.42 13.15
N LYS A 693 8.57 -29.95 14.40
CA LYS A 693 7.93 -30.69 15.50
C LYS A 693 6.49 -31.07 15.15
N GLY A 694 6.13 -32.34 15.35
CA GLY A 694 4.81 -32.89 15.04
C GLY A 694 4.56 -33.12 13.54
N SER A 695 5.59 -33.03 12.69
CA SER A 695 5.50 -33.32 11.26
C SER A 695 6.21 -34.63 10.92
N ARG A 696 5.95 -35.18 9.72
CA ARG A 696 6.65 -36.37 9.21
C ARG A 696 8.17 -36.21 9.04
N TYR A 697 8.69 -35.01 9.24
CA TYR A 697 10.11 -34.67 9.09
C TYR A 697 10.79 -34.40 10.44
N GLU A 698 10.08 -34.58 11.57
CA GLU A 698 10.60 -34.30 12.91
C GLU A 698 11.96 -34.97 13.13
N ASP A 699 12.11 -36.24 12.73
CA ASP A 699 13.31 -37.07 12.95
C ASP A 699 14.41 -36.91 11.88
N SER A 700 14.35 -35.87 11.05
CA SER A 700 15.28 -35.68 9.91
C SER A 700 16.61 -35.03 10.29
N PHE A 701 16.78 -34.66 11.56
CA PHE A 701 17.94 -33.90 12.05
C PHE A 701 18.77 -34.69 13.05
N LEU A 702 20.08 -34.48 13.00
CA LEU A 702 21.04 -34.77 14.05
C LEU A 702 21.76 -33.49 14.43
N HIS A 703 21.96 -33.24 15.72
CA HIS A 703 22.58 -32.02 16.24
C HIS A 703 23.74 -32.37 17.18
N PHE A 704 24.95 -31.95 16.82
CA PHE A 704 26.17 -32.24 17.57
C PHE A 704 26.89 -30.95 17.93
N LYS A 705 27.18 -30.77 19.22
CA LYS A 705 27.83 -29.56 19.74
C LYS A 705 29.31 -29.82 19.98
N PHE A 706 30.17 -29.00 19.37
CA PHE A 706 31.62 -29.19 19.41
C PHE A 706 32.19 -28.90 20.81
N GLY A 707 33.09 -29.76 21.30
CA GLY A 707 33.60 -29.71 22.67
C GLY A 707 32.68 -30.35 23.72
N GLN A 708 31.52 -30.85 23.31
CA GLN A 708 30.55 -31.50 24.21
C GLN A 708 30.10 -32.87 23.67
N SER A 709 29.53 -32.89 22.46
CA SER A 709 29.04 -34.11 21.81
C SER A 709 30.12 -34.83 21.01
N PHE A 710 31.11 -34.10 20.50
CA PHE A 710 32.23 -34.63 19.74
C PHE A 710 33.43 -33.68 19.81
N ASN A 711 34.62 -34.24 19.56
CA ASN A 711 35.89 -33.52 19.49
C ASN A 711 36.60 -33.87 18.17
N VAL A 712 37.64 -33.11 17.82
CA VAL A 712 38.39 -33.31 16.57
C VAL A 712 39.86 -33.55 16.89
N ASN A 713 40.42 -34.65 16.36
CA ASN A 713 41.86 -34.86 16.35
C ASN A 713 42.47 -34.15 15.14
N LEU A 714 43.49 -33.30 15.37
CA LEU A 714 44.15 -32.54 14.30
C LEU A 714 45.20 -33.36 13.55
N ILE A 715 45.86 -34.32 14.22
CA ILE A 715 46.97 -35.10 13.67
C ILE A 715 46.46 -36.27 12.84
N TYR A 716 45.41 -36.95 13.30
CA TYR A 716 44.85 -38.15 12.66
C TYR A 716 43.67 -37.83 11.76
N SER A 717 43.48 -38.60 10.69
CA SER A 717 42.35 -38.41 9.75
C SER A 717 41.01 -38.87 10.32
N GLY A 718 41.03 -39.78 11.30
CA GLY A 718 39.86 -40.47 11.85
C GLY A 718 39.49 -41.76 11.10
N ILE A 719 40.28 -42.15 10.09
CA ILE A 719 40.15 -43.46 9.44
C ILE A 719 41.01 -44.48 10.19
N GLN A 720 40.43 -45.62 10.54
CA GLN A 720 41.15 -46.68 11.26
C GLN A 720 42.23 -47.29 10.35
N TYR A 721 43.48 -47.31 10.82
CA TYR A 721 44.65 -47.81 10.08
C TYR A 721 44.89 -47.13 8.71
N ASP A 722 44.74 -45.81 8.65
CA ASP A 722 44.91 -45.02 7.43
C ASP A 722 46.35 -45.07 6.86
N SER A 723 46.52 -45.73 5.71
CA SER A 723 47.81 -45.76 5.00
C SER A 723 48.17 -44.43 4.33
N ASN A 724 47.22 -43.53 4.14
CA ASN A 724 47.36 -42.25 3.42
C ASN A 724 47.28 -41.03 4.34
N GLN A 725 47.56 -41.21 5.63
CA GLN A 725 47.53 -40.15 6.65
C GLN A 725 48.33 -38.88 6.27
N LEU A 726 49.42 -39.03 5.51
CA LEU A 726 50.23 -37.90 5.01
C LEU A 726 49.45 -36.99 4.05
N GLU A 727 48.50 -37.53 3.30
CA GLU A 727 47.63 -36.75 2.41
C GLU A 727 46.69 -35.86 3.22
N TYR A 728 46.05 -36.41 4.25
CA TYR A 728 45.25 -35.62 5.20
C TYR A 728 46.07 -34.50 5.84
N LEU A 729 47.28 -34.81 6.32
CA LEU A 729 48.15 -33.81 6.94
C LEU A 729 48.47 -32.65 5.98
N ASN A 730 48.63 -32.93 4.68
CA ASN A 730 48.80 -31.85 3.68
C ASN A 730 47.58 -30.93 3.59
N TYR A 731 46.36 -31.47 3.67
CA TYR A 731 45.15 -30.65 3.74
C TYR A 731 45.10 -29.84 5.03
N PHE A 732 45.44 -30.44 6.17
CA PHE A 732 45.50 -29.75 7.46
C PHE A 732 46.47 -28.55 7.41
N TYR A 733 47.68 -28.72 6.87
CA TYR A 733 48.64 -27.63 6.74
C TYR A 733 48.14 -26.51 5.81
N ASP A 734 47.45 -26.85 4.71
CA ASP A 734 46.81 -25.88 3.81
C ASP A 734 45.71 -25.09 4.56
N VAL A 735 44.88 -25.78 5.35
CA VAL A 735 43.80 -25.16 6.14
C VAL A 735 44.37 -24.26 7.24
N PHE A 736 45.40 -24.72 7.94
CA PHE A 736 46.09 -23.96 8.98
C PHE A 736 46.67 -22.66 8.41
N ALA A 737 47.34 -22.74 7.27
CA ALA A 737 47.90 -21.57 6.60
C ALA A 737 46.81 -20.55 6.24
N LEU A 738 45.69 -21.01 5.67
CA LEU A 738 44.58 -20.15 5.25
C LEU A 738 43.80 -19.55 6.43
N ALA A 739 43.58 -20.30 7.51
CA ALA A 739 42.86 -19.81 8.67
C ALA A 739 43.64 -18.72 9.42
N PHE A 740 44.89 -19.01 9.78
CA PHE A 740 45.71 -18.13 10.62
C PHE A 740 46.64 -17.20 9.82
N LYS A 741 46.49 -17.19 8.50
CA LYS A 741 47.30 -16.38 7.58
C LYS A 741 48.82 -16.60 7.79
N ALA A 742 49.20 -17.84 8.10
CA ALA A 742 50.57 -18.19 8.51
C ALA A 742 51.58 -18.09 7.35
N GLN A 743 52.84 -17.79 7.68
CA GLN A 743 53.91 -17.65 6.69
C GLN A 743 54.54 -19.00 6.31
N LYS A 744 55.21 -19.05 5.15
CA LYS A 744 56.01 -20.21 4.66
C LYS A 744 56.80 -20.90 5.76
N ASN A 745 57.68 -20.13 6.41
CA ASN A 745 58.65 -20.65 7.36
C ASN A 745 57.95 -21.24 8.59
N THR A 746 56.81 -20.65 9.00
CA THR A 746 55.98 -21.17 10.09
C THR A 746 55.38 -22.52 9.73
N ILE A 747 54.88 -22.71 8.51
CA ILE A 747 54.31 -23.98 8.05
C ILE A 747 55.41 -25.04 7.87
N GLU A 748 56.57 -24.69 7.33
CA GLU A 748 57.69 -25.62 7.20
C GLU A 748 58.24 -26.06 8.57
N LEU A 749 58.30 -25.13 9.53
CA LEU A 749 58.64 -25.45 10.91
C LEU A 749 57.59 -26.35 11.55
N LEU A 750 56.30 -26.04 11.37
CA LEU A 750 55.18 -26.88 11.84
C LEU A 750 55.28 -28.31 11.28
N LYS A 751 55.51 -28.45 9.97
CA LYS A 751 55.72 -29.73 9.31
C LYS A 751 56.88 -30.48 9.94
N LYS A 752 58.06 -29.85 9.99
CA LYS A 752 59.27 -30.43 10.57
C LYS A 752 59.04 -30.93 12.00
N THR A 753 58.36 -30.14 12.83
CA THR A 753 58.08 -30.52 14.22
C THR A 753 57.14 -31.70 14.33
N PHE A 754 56.10 -31.81 13.49
CA PHE A 754 55.25 -33.01 13.46
C PHE A 754 55.97 -34.24 12.92
N THR A 755 56.87 -34.09 11.94
CA THR A 755 57.66 -35.22 11.40
C THR A 755 58.69 -35.74 12.40
N GLU A 756 59.35 -34.85 13.15
CA GLU A 756 60.37 -35.21 14.15
C GLU A 756 59.77 -35.85 15.42
N ASN A 757 58.50 -35.54 15.72
CA ASN A 757 57.82 -35.94 16.95
C ASN A 757 56.59 -36.85 16.70
N GLN A 758 56.61 -37.69 15.65
CA GLN A 758 55.47 -38.55 15.23
C GLN A 758 54.88 -39.48 16.31
N LYS A 759 55.57 -39.68 17.44
CA LYS A 759 55.13 -40.52 18.58
C LYS A 759 54.65 -39.73 19.79
N LEU A 760 54.72 -38.39 19.75
CA LEU A 760 54.39 -37.51 20.86
C LEU A 760 53.02 -36.84 20.61
N ASP A 761 52.27 -36.63 21.69
CA ASP A 761 50.98 -35.94 21.65
C ASP A 761 51.18 -34.41 21.47
N THR A 762 50.14 -33.67 21.05
CA THR A 762 50.27 -32.23 20.77
C THR A 762 50.76 -31.42 21.98
N ARG A 763 50.39 -31.85 23.19
CA ARG A 763 50.88 -31.28 24.46
C ARG A 763 52.37 -31.53 24.69
N SER A 764 52.86 -32.73 24.45
CA SER A 764 54.28 -33.07 24.58
C SER A 764 55.12 -32.37 23.52
N ILE A 765 54.59 -32.24 22.30
CA ILE A 765 55.21 -31.47 21.22
C ILE A 765 55.38 -30.00 21.65
N ALA A 766 54.36 -29.39 22.24
CA ALA A 766 54.45 -28.01 22.71
C ALA A 766 55.39 -27.83 23.91
N LEU A 767 55.42 -28.78 24.85
CA LEU A 767 56.39 -28.82 25.94
C LEU A 767 57.83 -28.93 25.41
N ASP A 768 58.09 -29.81 24.44
CA ASP A 768 59.39 -29.95 23.77
C ASP A 768 59.79 -28.65 23.06
N MET A 769 58.86 -27.98 22.37
CA MET A 769 59.13 -26.68 21.76
C MET A 769 59.41 -25.58 22.79
N THR A 770 58.70 -25.56 23.92
CA THR A 770 58.89 -24.57 25.00
C THR A 770 60.27 -24.73 25.64
N VAL A 771 60.69 -25.98 25.85
CA VAL A 771 62.02 -26.32 26.37
C VAL A 771 63.10 -25.93 25.36
N LYS A 772 62.96 -26.28 24.06
CA LYS A 772 63.94 -25.92 23.01
C LYS A 772 64.08 -24.41 22.82
N LEU A 773 63.01 -23.63 22.95
CA LEU A 773 63.03 -22.17 22.87
C LEU A 773 63.87 -21.51 23.97
N ASN A 774 63.85 -22.08 25.18
CA ASN A 774 64.68 -21.58 26.30
C ASN A 774 66.19 -21.75 26.02
N PHE A 775 66.59 -22.68 25.14
CA PHE A 775 67.98 -22.94 24.78
C PHE A 775 68.40 -22.26 23.46
N THR A 776 67.49 -22.07 22.50
CA THR A 776 67.74 -21.38 21.24
C THR A 776 66.71 -20.26 21.01
N LYS A 777 67.06 -19.01 21.36
CA LYS A 777 66.21 -17.84 21.09
C LYS A 777 66.10 -17.56 19.59
N ASN A 778 65.14 -18.18 18.93
CA ASN A 778 64.82 -17.92 17.53
C ASN A 778 63.42 -17.28 17.43
N TYR A 779 63.30 -16.12 16.78
CA TYR A 779 62.04 -15.35 16.70
C TYR A 779 60.89 -16.15 16.07
N TYR A 780 61.21 -17.02 15.10
CA TYR A 780 60.23 -17.87 14.42
C TYR A 780 59.67 -18.98 15.30
N SER A 781 60.42 -19.45 16.29
CA SER A 781 59.91 -20.42 17.27
C SER A 781 58.97 -19.77 18.27
N GLU A 782 59.16 -18.50 18.68
CA GLU A 782 58.24 -17.80 19.60
C GLU A 782 56.85 -17.62 19.00
N ASN A 783 56.76 -17.21 17.72
CA ASN A 783 55.47 -17.07 17.04
C ASN A 783 54.73 -18.40 16.88
N LEU A 784 55.45 -19.47 16.56
CA LEU A 784 54.86 -20.80 16.42
C LEU A 784 54.44 -21.36 17.80
N LEU A 785 55.20 -21.05 18.86
CA LEU A 785 54.84 -21.41 20.23
C LEU A 785 53.62 -20.63 20.74
N ASN A 786 53.49 -19.34 20.42
CA ASN A 786 52.31 -18.54 20.75
C ASN A 786 51.07 -19.08 20.05
N LEU A 787 51.17 -19.39 18.74
CA LEU A 787 50.11 -20.08 18.00
C LEU A 787 49.77 -21.43 18.65
N PHE A 788 50.75 -22.26 19.01
CA PHE A 788 50.53 -23.53 19.71
C PHE A 788 49.89 -23.36 21.10
N ASN A 789 50.31 -22.37 21.87
CA ASN A 789 49.72 -22.08 23.18
C ASN A 789 48.26 -21.65 23.05
N ASP A 790 47.92 -20.89 22.00
CA ASP A 790 46.52 -20.57 21.68
C ASP A 790 45.70 -21.84 21.34
N PHE A 791 46.30 -22.83 20.66
CA PHE A 791 45.67 -24.14 20.44
C PHE A 791 45.53 -24.97 21.73
N LEU A 792 46.55 -25.01 22.58
CA LEU A 792 46.56 -25.82 23.81
C LEU A 792 45.61 -25.27 24.88
N ASN A 793 45.47 -23.94 24.92
CA ASN A 793 44.44 -23.26 25.72
C ASN A 793 43.01 -23.67 25.29
N GLN A 794 42.85 -24.24 24.10
CA GLN A 794 41.59 -24.79 23.56
C GLN A 794 41.51 -26.32 23.66
N SER A 795 42.32 -26.95 24.51
CA SER A 795 42.41 -28.43 24.63
C SER A 795 41.12 -29.17 25.04
N VAL A 796 40.03 -28.45 25.37
CA VAL A 796 38.68 -29.03 25.53
C VAL A 796 38.08 -29.42 24.17
N PHE A 797 38.43 -28.71 23.10
CA PHE A 797 37.87 -28.90 21.75
C PHE A 797 38.74 -29.80 20.86
N PHE A 798 40.06 -29.72 21.03
CA PHE A 798 41.05 -30.51 20.30
C PHE A 798 41.77 -31.43 21.28
N SER A 799 41.51 -32.73 21.19
CA SER A 799 42.01 -33.73 22.14
C SER A 799 42.83 -34.80 21.43
N ASP A 800 44.04 -35.07 21.95
CA ASP A 800 44.85 -36.22 21.55
C ASP A 800 44.21 -37.57 21.94
N LYS A 801 43.28 -37.54 22.92
CA LYS A 801 42.44 -38.66 23.37
C LYS A 801 41.05 -38.65 22.72
N ALA A 802 40.81 -37.92 21.63
CA ALA A 802 39.58 -38.12 20.88
C ALA A 802 39.58 -39.58 20.42
N LEU A 803 38.77 -40.42 21.08
CA LEU A 803 38.66 -41.86 20.84
C LEU A 803 37.94 -42.06 19.50
N GLU A 804 38.56 -41.65 18.39
CA GLU A 804 38.04 -41.82 17.01
C GLU A 804 37.90 -43.32 16.62
N PHE A 805 38.06 -44.26 17.57
CA PHE A 805 38.12 -45.71 17.32
C PHE A 805 37.24 -46.58 18.25
N GLU A 806 36.66 -46.06 19.34
CA GLU A 806 35.76 -46.84 20.22
C GLU A 806 34.59 -45.96 20.75
N ASN A 807 33.35 -46.28 20.34
CA ASN A 807 32.06 -45.75 20.83
C ASN A 807 31.78 -44.22 20.81
N ASP A 808 32.73 -43.37 20.40
CA ASP A 808 32.53 -41.91 20.28
C ASP A 808 32.16 -41.46 18.85
N ILE A 809 31.41 -40.35 18.74
CA ILE A 809 30.97 -39.76 17.46
C ILE A 809 32.16 -39.07 16.77
N ALA A 810 32.56 -39.54 15.59
CA ALA A 810 33.64 -38.94 14.80
C ALA A 810 33.10 -38.01 13.71
N PRO A 811 33.88 -36.99 13.26
CA PRO A 811 33.45 -36.11 12.18
C PRO A 811 32.99 -36.87 10.93
N LEU A 812 33.70 -37.95 10.56
CA LEU A 812 33.39 -38.76 9.38
C LEU A 812 31.97 -39.36 9.39
N ASP A 813 31.37 -39.55 10.57
CA ASP A 813 30.03 -40.13 10.68
C ASP A 813 28.94 -39.14 10.20
N PHE A 814 29.25 -37.83 10.17
CA PHE A 814 28.34 -36.80 9.70
C PHE A 814 27.99 -36.93 8.21
N ILE A 815 28.83 -37.61 7.42
CA ILE A 815 28.58 -37.90 5.99
C ILE A 815 28.13 -39.35 5.74
N LYS A 816 28.16 -40.23 6.73
CA LYS A 816 27.71 -41.63 6.62
C LYS A 816 26.20 -41.84 6.88
N THR A 817 25.50 -40.84 7.39
CA THR A 817 24.05 -40.88 7.63
C THR A 817 23.25 -40.21 6.51
N ASP A 818 22.01 -40.62 6.28
CA ASP A 818 21.05 -40.00 5.36
C ASP A 818 20.27 -38.82 5.99
N LYS A 819 20.55 -38.47 7.25
CA LYS A 819 19.94 -37.32 7.95
C LYS A 819 20.67 -36.01 7.70
N THR A 820 19.99 -34.89 7.96
CA THR A 820 20.62 -33.57 7.99
C THR A 820 21.36 -33.39 9.31
N VAL A 821 22.65 -33.06 9.23
CA VAL A 821 23.53 -32.92 10.40
C VAL A 821 23.79 -31.44 10.66
N ILE A 822 23.52 -30.99 11.87
CA ILE A 822 23.86 -29.66 12.39
C ILE A 822 25.10 -29.82 13.27
N ILE A 823 26.19 -29.18 12.85
CA ILE A 823 27.47 -29.12 13.57
C ILE A 823 27.52 -27.75 14.26
N ASP A 824 27.23 -27.73 15.55
CA ASP A 824 27.21 -26.51 16.36
C ASP A 824 28.61 -26.17 16.87
N LEU A 825 29.15 -25.07 16.32
CA LEU A 825 30.46 -24.48 16.60
C LEU A 825 30.35 -23.18 17.41
N SER A 826 29.18 -22.88 18.00
CA SER A 826 28.93 -21.66 18.79
C SER A 826 29.77 -21.56 20.07
N ASN A 827 30.31 -22.68 20.56
CA ASN A 827 31.21 -22.70 21.72
C ASN A 827 32.58 -22.07 21.45
N LEU A 828 32.98 -21.93 20.18
CA LEU A 828 34.24 -21.28 19.81
C LEU A 828 34.08 -19.77 19.86
N LYS A 829 35.08 -19.07 20.43
CA LYS A 829 34.97 -17.64 20.76
C LYS A 829 35.09 -16.73 19.53
N ASP A 830 35.86 -17.15 18.53
CA ASP A 830 36.23 -16.30 17.39
C ASP A 830 35.87 -16.93 16.03
N LEU A 831 35.51 -16.10 15.06
CA LEU A 831 35.17 -16.51 13.69
C LEU A 831 36.32 -17.25 12.98
N GLU A 832 37.57 -16.91 13.30
CA GLU A 832 38.75 -17.59 12.74
C GLU A 832 38.83 -19.05 13.21
N GLN A 833 38.53 -19.31 14.48
CA GLN A 833 38.49 -20.67 15.04
C GLN A 833 37.33 -21.48 14.47
N GLN A 834 36.15 -20.87 14.33
CA GLN A 834 34.99 -21.49 13.71
C GLN A 834 35.28 -21.86 12.24
N SER A 835 35.90 -20.95 11.50
CA SER A 835 36.35 -21.16 10.11
C SER A 835 37.40 -22.25 10.00
N PHE A 836 38.44 -22.20 10.84
CA PHE A 836 39.46 -23.23 10.91
C PHE A 836 38.85 -24.61 11.16
N THR A 837 38.02 -24.75 12.20
CA THR A 837 37.38 -26.02 12.57
C THR A 837 36.50 -26.56 11.44
N THR A 838 35.71 -25.69 10.80
CA THR A 838 34.89 -26.04 9.64
C THR A 838 35.74 -26.64 8.53
N PHE A 839 36.83 -25.98 8.15
CA PHE A 839 37.68 -26.45 7.07
C PHE A 839 38.54 -27.67 7.44
N VAL A 840 38.90 -27.87 8.71
CA VAL A 840 39.53 -29.12 9.19
C VAL A 840 38.56 -30.30 9.06
N ILE A 841 37.30 -30.14 9.50
CA ILE A 841 36.26 -31.16 9.32
C ILE A 841 36.04 -31.45 7.83
N MET A 842 36.00 -30.42 7.00
CA MET A 842 35.93 -30.59 5.55
C MET A 842 37.15 -31.32 4.98
N SER A 843 38.37 -31.06 5.46
CA SER A 843 39.56 -31.79 5.05
C SER A 843 39.49 -33.28 5.40
N LYS A 844 38.94 -33.62 6.58
CA LYS A 844 38.64 -35.02 6.94
C LYS A 844 37.61 -35.63 5.97
N PHE A 845 36.57 -34.88 5.61
CA PHE A 845 35.59 -35.35 4.61
C PHE A 845 36.24 -35.60 3.26
N ILE A 846 37.05 -34.65 2.75
CA ILE A 846 37.77 -34.77 1.47
C ILE A 846 38.64 -36.02 1.46
N HIS A 847 39.43 -36.20 2.52
CA HIS A 847 40.29 -37.37 2.65
C HIS A 847 39.49 -38.66 2.62
N TYR A 848 38.36 -38.73 3.33
CA TYR A 848 37.50 -39.90 3.35
C TYR A 848 36.80 -40.18 2.02
N ILE A 849 36.21 -39.17 1.35
CA ILE A 849 35.53 -39.36 0.06
C ILE A 849 36.48 -39.72 -1.08
N ASN A 850 37.77 -39.38 -0.98
CA ASN A 850 38.78 -39.80 -1.94
C ASN A 850 39.15 -41.29 -1.83
N HIS A 851 38.93 -41.90 -0.65
CA HIS A 851 39.38 -43.25 -0.33
C HIS A 851 38.25 -44.25 -0.01
N SER A 852 37.02 -43.77 0.18
CA SER A 852 35.84 -44.57 0.49
C SER A 852 34.67 -44.18 -0.42
N HIS A 853 33.76 -45.13 -0.66
CA HIS A 853 32.48 -44.89 -1.32
C HIS A 853 31.28 -44.94 -0.35
N GLU A 854 31.52 -45.21 0.93
CA GLU A 854 30.50 -45.33 1.97
C GLU A 854 30.16 -43.96 2.56
N TYR A 855 29.49 -43.12 1.77
CA TYR A 855 28.99 -41.82 2.19
C TYR A 855 27.70 -41.43 1.44
N TYR A 856 26.93 -40.55 2.05
CA TYR A 856 25.78 -39.90 1.41
C TYR A 856 26.21 -38.59 0.78
N LYS A 857 25.72 -38.33 -0.44
CA LYS A 857 25.90 -37.04 -1.11
C LYS A 857 25.05 -35.99 -0.38
N LYS A 858 25.70 -34.98 0.20
CA LYS A 858 25.04 -33.93 0.99
C LYS A 858 25.25 -32.55 0.39
N VAL A 859 24.38 -31.62 0.78
CA VAL A 859 24.61 -30.19 0.57
C VAL A 859 25.31 -29.60 1.79
N LEU A 860 26.50 -29.05 1.60
CA LEU A 860 27.32 -28.44 2.65
C LEU A 860 26.99 -26.94 2.74
N PHE A 861 26.60 -26.48 3.93
CA PHE A 861 26.31 -25.07 4.22
C PHE A 861 27.47 -24.46 4.98
N ILE A 862 28.30 -23.68 4.28
CA ILE A 862 29.58 -23.16 4.80
C ILE A 862 29.46 -21.64 5.03
N PRO A 863 29.50 -21.18 6.29
CA PRO A 863 29.45 -19.77 6.62
C PRO A 863 30.78 -19.03 6.37
N ASN A 864 30.68 -17.71 6.18
CA ASN A 864 31.79 -16.72 6.13
C ASN A 864 33.04 -17.14 5.33
N ILE A 865 32.86 -17.66 4.11
CA ILE A 865 33.98 -18.12 3.27
C ILE A 865 34.93 -17.00 2.83
N ASP A 866 34.52 -15.74 2.92
CA ASP A 866 35.31 -14.55 2.62
C ASP A 866 36.44 -14.30 3.63
N ILE A 867 36.31 -14.83 4.86
CA ILE A 867 37.40 -14.80 5.85
C ILE A 867 38.49 -15.79 5.45
N PHE A 868 38.09 -16.98 5.02
CA PHE A 868 39.00 -18.08 4.68
C PHE A 868 39.69 -17.86 3.32
N PHE A 869 38.90 -17.66 2.26
CA PHE A 869 39.38 -17.42 0.89
C PHE A 869 39.51 -15.93 0.56
N SER A 870 40.25 -15.20 1.41
CA SER A 870 40.50 -13.77 1.25
C SER A 870 41.45 -13.50 0.08
N GLN A 871 41.03 -12.65 -0.85
CA GLN A 871 41.82 -12.22 -2.00
C GLN A 871 43.13 -11.57 -1.56
N GLN A 872 43.07 -10.66 -0.58
CA GLN A 872 44.22 -9.89 -0.10
C GLN A 872 45.36 -10.80 0.40
N TYR A 873 45.03 -11.93 1.02
CA TYR A 873 46.03 -12.85 1.53
C TYR A 873 46.56 -13.80 0.45
N ILE A 874 45.64 -14.41 -0.33
CA ILE A 874 46.00 -15.39 -1.35
C ILE A 874 46.88 -14.77 -2.44
N ASP A 875 46.58 -13.52 -2.86
CA ASP A 875 47.33 -12.80 -3.89
C ASP A 875 48.56 -12.06 -3.33
N SER A 876 48.80 -12.10 -2.02
CA SER A 876 49.93 -11.36 -1.42
C SER A 876 51.28 -11.99 -1.74
N GLY A 877 52.31 -11.15 -1.92
CA GLY A 877 53.70 -11.59 -2.06
C GLY A 877 54.28 -12.35 -0.84
N TYR A 878 53.52 -12.46 0.26
CA TYR A 878 53.84 -13.22 1.45
C TYR A 878 53.47 -14.73 1.32
N ASN A 879 52.63 -15.12 0.35
CA ASN A 879 52.26 -16.52 0.08
C ASN A 879 53.05 -17.11 -1.11
N GLN A 880 54.38 -17.24 -0.97
CA GLN A 880 55.29 -17.61 -2.08
C GLN A 880 55.25 -19.10 -2.50
N ILE A 881 54.44 -19.98 -1.89
CA ILE A 881 54.50 -21.45 -2.09
C ILE A 881 53.22 -22.04 -2.72
N HIS A 882 52.17 -21.24 -2.93
CA HIS A 882 50.85 -21.78 -3.29
C HIS A 882 50.25 -22.74 -2.25
N PHE A 883 50.43 -22.48 -0.94
CA PHE A 883 49.58 -23.12 0.07
C PHE A 883 48.16 -22.55 -0.04
N GLY A 884 47.15 -23.42 0.16
CA GLY A 884 45.74 -23.00 0.18
C GLY A 884 45.11 -22.78 -1.20
N LYS A 885 45.40 -23.64 -2.18
CA LYS A 885 44.72 -23.56 -3.47
C LYS A 885 43.23 -23.90 -3.30
N ILE A 886 42.36 -22.96 -3.72
CA ILE A 886 40.89 -23.06 -3.57
C ILE A 886 40.34 -24.35 -4.20
N ASP A 887 40.93 -24.80 -5.31
CA ASP A 887 40.57 -26.04 -6.01
C ASP A 887 40.76 -27.28 -5.14
N LYS A 888 41.84 -27.37 -4.35
CA LYS A 888 42.07 -28.51 -3.44
C LYS A 888 40.97 -28.72 -2.41
N LEU A 889 40.29 -27.64 -1.98
CA LEU A 889 39.27 -27.70 -0.92
C LEU A 889 37.84 -27.72 -1.46
N LEU A 890 37.56 -27.15 -2.63
CA LEU A 890 36.20 -27.08 -3.18
C LEU A 890 35.94 -28.08 -4.31
N ALA A 891 36.94 -28.38 -5.15
CA ALA A 891 36.75 -29.26 -6.31
C ALA A 891 36.42 -30.72 -5.92
N PRO A 892 37.04 -31.34 -4.88
CA PRO A 892 36.74 -32.72 -4.52
C PRO A 892 35.26 -32.95 -4.16
N PHE A 893 34.63 -32.00 -3.47
CA PHE A 893 33.20 -32.09 -3.14
C PHE A 893 32.31 -32.09 -4.39
N ILE A 894 32.55 -31.15 -5.31
CA ILE A 894 31.77 -31.05 -6.54
C ILE A 894 31.98 -32.29 -7.43
N ALA A 895 33.22 -32.79 -7.55
CA ALA A 895 33.54 -33.98 -8.33
C ALA A 895 32.82 -35.24 -7.79
N ASN A 896 32.68 -35.35 -6.47
CA ASN A 896 31.97 -36.44 -5.81
C ASN A 896 30.44 -36.20 -5.66
N GLY A 897 29.91 -35.13 -6.25
CA GLY A 897 28.47 -34.85 -6.32
C GLY A 897 27.86 -34.18 -5.08
N PHE A 898 28.68 -33.68 -4.15
CA PHE A 898 28.21 -32.83 -3.05
C PHE A 898 27.76 -31.45 -3.58
N GLY A 899 26.82 -30.84 -2.87
CA GLY A 899 26.43 -29.45 -3.09
C GLY A 899 27.19 -28.50 -2.17
N LEU A 900 27.54 -27.31 -2.67
CA LEU A 900 28.16 -26.24 -1.90
C LEU A 900 27.23 -25.02 -1.87
N VAL A 901 26.73 -24.70 -0.68
CA VAL A 901 26.01 -23.46 -0.38
C VAL A 901 26.85 -22.65 0.59
N CYS A 902 27.57 -21.66 0.07
CA CYS A 902 28.47 -20.86 0.87
C CYS A 902 27.89 -19.47 1.14
N SER A 903 28.23 -18.87 2.27
CA SER A 903 27.91 -17.47 2.52
C SER A 903 29.16 -16.61 2.71
N ALA A 904 29.13 -15.38 2.19
CA ALA A 904 30.17 -14.37 2.39
C ALA A 904 29.56 -13.12 3.04
N ASN A 905 30.29 -12.51 3.98
CA ASN A 905 29.84 -11.24 4.55
C ASN A 905 30.05 -10.09 3.55
N GLN A 906 31.27 -10.01 2.98
CA GLN A 906 31.65 -9.01 1.99
C GLN A 906 32.21 -9.70 0.75
N ILE A 907 31.47 -9.65 -0.36
CA ILE A 907 31.86 -10.31 -1.61
C ILE A 907 33.17 -9.77 -2.19
N HIS A 908 33.50 -8.48 -1.99
CA HIS A 908 34.74 -7.91 -2.50
C HIS A 908 36.01 -8.47 -1.85
N ARG A 909 35.90 -9.11 -0.68
CA ARG A 909 37.04 -9.78 -0.04
C ARG A 909 37.31 -11.17 -0.61
N LEU A 910 36.33 -11.77 -1.28
CA LEU A 910 36.41 -13.14 -1.75
C LEU A 910 37.31 -13.24 -2.99
N HIS A 911 38.24 -14.20 -2.99
CA HIS A 911 39.14 -14.41 -4.12
C HIS A 911 38.39 -14.79 -5.42
N PRO A 912 38.74 -14.22 -6.59
CA PRO A 912 38.03 -14.43 -7.86
C PRO A 912 37.84 -15.89 -8.31
N ASN A 913 38.78 -16.78 -7.99
CA ASN A 913 38.68 -18.22 -8.34
C ASN A 913 37.56 -18.96 -7.59
N VAL A 914 37.02 -18.44 -6.49
CA VAL A 914 35.90 -19.06 -5.78
C VAL A 914 34.63 -19.08 -6.63
N PHE A 915 34.42 -18.04 -7.45
CA PHE A 915 33.26 -17.94 -8.35
C PHE A 915 33.24 -19.01 -9.46
N ASN A 916 34.35 -19.72 -9.70
CA ASN A 916 34.37 -20.86 -10.61
C ASN A 916 33.56 -22.05 -10.07
N TYR A 917 33.47 -22.15 -8.73
CA TYR A 917 32.75 -23.20 -8.02
C TYR A 917 31.32 -22.78 -7.65
N LEU A 918 31.10 -21.49 -7.40
CA LEU A 918 29.82 -20.91 -7.02
C LEU A 918 29.23 -20.07 -8.15
N LYS A 919 28.48 -20.72 -9.05
CA LYS A 919 27.93 -20.11 -10.27
C LYS A 919 26.66 -19.29 -10.02
N ASN A 920 25.90 -19.63 -8.98
CA ASN A 920 24.66 -18.96 -8.64
C ASN A 920 24.92 -18.02 -7.47
N ILE A 921 24.34 -16.82 -7.50
CA ILE A 921 24.55 -15.78 -6.49
C ILE A 921 23.20 -15.28 -6.00
N ILE A 922 23.03 -15.22 -4.69
CA ILE A 922 21.99 -14.44 -4.03
C ILE A 922 22.69 -13.33 -3.26
N THR A 923 22.31 -12.08 -3.51
CA THR A 923 22.83 -10.94 -2.76
C THR A 923 21.71 -10.19 -2.06
N PHE A 924 21.95 -9.84 -0.80
CA PHE A 924 21.13 -8.91 -0.04
C PHE A 924 21.60 -7.46 -0.27
N GLN A 925 20.93 -6.52 0.40
CA GLN A 925 21.24 -5.11 0.31
C GLN A 925 22.72 -4.84 0.65
N THR A 926 23.37 -3.97 -0.13
CA THR A 926 24.70 -3.44 0.18
C THR A 926 24.85 -2.00 -0.25
N THR A 927 25.58 -1.22 0.55
CA THR A 927 25.95 0.17 0.25
C THR A 927 27.46 0.36 0.14
N ASP A 928 28.27 -0.70 0.33
CA ASP A 928 29.73 -0.62 0.15
C ASP A 928 30.05 -0.57 -1.34
N SER A 929 30.73 0.48 -1.78
CA SER A 929 31.07 0.72 -3.19
C SER A 929 31.92 -0.40 -3.79
N ARG A 930 32.74 -1.09 -2.98
CA ARG A 930 33.59 -2.20 -3.43
C ARG A 930 32.76 -3.46 -3.70
N ASP A 931 31.83 -3.78 -2.80
CA ASP A 931 30.89 -4.88 -3.00
C ASP A 931 29.99 -4.63 -4.21
N ILE A 932 29.51 -3.39 -4.37
CA ILE A 932 28.71 -2.98 -5.53
C ILE A 932 29.52 -3.18 -6.82
N ALA A 933 30.79 -2.79 -6.86
CA ALA A 933 31.64 -3.00 -8.03
C ALA A 933 31.82 -4.49 -8.38
N THR A 934 32.02 -5.35 -7.36
CA THR A 934 32.13 -6.80 -7.57
C THR A 934 30.81 -7.41 -8.03
N LEU A 935 29.68 -7.06 -7.40
CA LEU A 935 28.34 -7.54 -7.78
C LEU A 935 27.94 -7.06 -9.17
N LYS A 936 28.23 -5.81 -9.52
CA LYS A 936 28.01 -5.25 -10.85
C LYS A 936 28.61 -6.15 -11.92
N ASN A 937 29.88 -6.54 -11.75
CA ASN A 937 30.58 -7.40 -12.70
C ASN A 937 30.09 -8.85 -12.65
N LYS A 938 29.92 -9.44 -11.45
CA LYS A 938 29.60 -10.86 -11.30
C LYS A 938 28.14 -11.21 -11.61
N MET A 939 27.22 -10.28 -11.36
CA MET A 939 25.80 -10.44 -11.64
C MET A 939 25.36 -9.75 -12.93
N GLN A 940 26.25 -9.00 -13.60
CA GLN A 940 25.95 -8.23 -14.82
C GLN A 940 24.84 -7.20 -14.59
N LEU A 941 24.90 -6.48 -13.47
CA LEU A 941 23.96 -5.40 -13.19
C LEU A 941 24.24 -4.23 -14.14
N GLN A 942 23.21 -3.75 -14.82
CA GLN A 942 23.33 -2.66 -15.77
C GLN A 942 23.38 -1.33 -15.05
N GLU A 943 24.43 -0.54 -15.35
CA GLU A 943 24.43 0.90 -15.19
C GLU A 943 24.58 1.48 -16.59
N LEU A 944 23.52 1.99 -17.21
CA LEU A 944 23.74 2.82 -18.38
C LEU A 944 22.87 4.08 -18.33
N HIS A 945 23.56 5.18 -18.11
CA HIS A 945 23.44 6.37 -18.94
C HIS A 945 23.93 6.01 -20.36
N SER A 946 23.04 5.66 -21.30
CA SER A 946 23.41 5.58 -22.71
C SER A 946 22.38 6.26 -23.62
N SER A 947 22.93 7.04 -24.54
CA SER A 947 22.28 7.64 -25.70
C SER A 947 22.01 6.55 -26.74
N GLY A 948 20.81 5.99 -26.73
CA GLY A 948 20.29 5.11 -27.79
C GLY A 948 18.98 5.66 -28.37
N TYR A 949 18.62 5.24 -29.59
CA TYR A 949 17.49 5.71 -30.42
C TYR A 949 16.07 5.53 -29.81
N TYR A 950 15.96 5.13 -28.54
CA TYR A 950 14.70 5.21 -27.81
C TYR A 950 14.57 6.62 -27.21
N SER A 951 13.36 7.17 -27.27
CA SER A 951 12.95 8.47 -26.70
C SER A 951 13.91 8.95 -25.59
N THR A 952 14.52 10.12 -25.78
CA THR A 952 15.48 10.81 -24.90
C THR A 952 15.04 11.00 -23.43
N LYS A 953 13.89 10.44 -23.04
CA LYS A 953 13.30 10.46 -21.69
C LYS A 953 13.45 9.15 -20.88
N ARG A 954 13.88 8.01 -21.45
CA ARG A 954 14.10 6.74 -20.70
C ARG A 954 15.58 6.33 -20.74
N ASN A 955 16.42 7.00 -19.94
CA ASN A 955 17.88 6.77 -19.92
C ASN A 955 18.43 6.31 -18.54
N TYR A 956 17.63 5.62 -17.71
CA TYR A 956 18.09 5.22 -16.37
C TYR A 956 17.67 3.80 -16.01
N THR A 957 18.62 2.86 -16.00
CA THR A 957 18.47 1.55 -15.36
C THR A 957 18.87 1.67 -13.89
N TYR A 958 17.90 1.58 -12.98
CA TYR A 958 18.11 1.79 -11.53
C TYR A 958 18.49 0.50 -10.76
N GLN A 959 19.14 -0.47 -11.41
CA GLN A 959 19.43 -1.78 -10.78
C GLN A 959 20.39 -1.68 -9.59
N ILE A 960 21.42 -0.84 -9.68
CA ILE A 960 22.35 -0.59 -8.57
C ILE A 960 21.68 0.20 -7.45
N GLU A 961 20.91 1.24 -7.78
CA GLU A 961 20.14 1.97 -6.76
C GLU A 961 19.13 1.06 -6.05
N TYR A 962 18.53 0.12 -6.77
CA TYR A 962 17.68 -0.92 -6.18
C TYR A 962 18.47 -1.82 -5.23
N LEU A 963 19.63 -2.36 -5.64
CA LEU A 963 20.53 -3.13 -4.75
C LEU A 963 20.85 -2.38 -3.44
N MET A 964 21.07 -1.06 -3.53
CA MET A 964 21.38 -0.20 -2.37
C MET A 964 20.17 0.10 -1.48
N SER A 965 18.94 -0.11 -1.97
CA SER A 965 17.69 0.27 -1.29
C SER A 965 16.70 -0.89 -1.10
N MET A 966 17.13 -2.12 -1.36
CA MET A 966 16.35 -3.33 -1.11
C MET A 966 15.89 -3.40 0.34
N ARG A 967 14.68 -3.94 0.55
CA ARG A 967 14.12 -4.11 1.90
C ARG A 967 14.55 -5.44 2.51
N ASN A 968 14.22 -5.61 3.79
CA ASN A 968 14.37 -6.88 4.47
C ASN A 968 13.72 -8.01 3.66
N PHE A 969 14.46 -9.11 3.49
CA PHE A 969 14.06 -10.31 2.75
C PHE A 969 13.98 -10.15 1.23
N GLU A 970 14.24 -8.96 0.68
CA GLU A 970 14.44 -8.79 -0.76
C GLU A 970 15.88 -9.13 -1.12
N VAL A 971 16.04 -9.83 -2.24
CA VAL A 971 17.33 -10.24 -2.78
C VAL A 971 17.37 -10.05 -4.28
N ILE A 972 18.58 -9.93 -4.82
CA ILE A 972 18.83 -10.12 -6.24
C ILE A 972 19.42 -11.52 -6.42
N VAL A 973 18.85 -12.28 -7.36
CA VAL A 973 19.27 -13.64 -7.68
C VAL A 973 19.86 -13.68 -9.09
N LYS A 974 21.03 -14.28 -9.20
CA LYS A 974 21.68 -14.66 -10.44
C LYS A 974 21.72 -16.18 -10.51
N ARG A 975 20.94 -16.76 -11.43
CA ARG A 975 20.99 -18.19 -11.75
C ARG A 975 21.88 -18.45 -12.95
N SER A 976 22.41 -19.66 -13.05
CA SER A 976 23.29 -20.07 -14.16
C SER A 976 22.54 -20.31 -15.47
N ASP A 977 21.24 -20.61 -15.44
CA ASP A 977 20.38 -20.82 -16.61
C ASP A 977 19.80 -19.53 -17.18
N ILE A 978 19.85 -18.43 -16.43
CA ILE A 978 19.31 -17.13 -16.82
C ILE A 978 20.45 -16.14 -16.94
N PHE A 979 20.56 -15.48 -18.10
CA PHE A 979 21.63 -14.53 -18.35
C PHE A 979 21.54 -13.29 -17.46
N GLN A 980 20.33 -12.77 -17.21
CA GLN A 980 20.15 -11.56 -16.39
C GLN A 980 19.77 -11.90 -14.95
N PRO A 981 20.24 -11.13 -13.96
CA PRO A 981 19.78 -11.26 -12.59
C PRO A 981 18.34 -10.78 -12.48
N PHE A 982 17.62 -11.25 -11.47
CA PHE A 982 16.25 -10.82 -11.19
C PHE A 982 16.01 -10.69 -9.69
N PRO A 983 15.09 -9.82 -9.26
CA PRO A 983 14.81 -9.62 -7.85
C PRO A 983 13.76 -10.61 -7.33
N GLY A 984 13.85 -10.92 -6.04
CA GLY A 984 12.92 -11.82 -5.35
C GLY A 984 12.72 -11.46 -3.89
N GLU A 985 11.62 -11.96 -3.31
CA GLU A 985 11.29 -11.85 -1.88
C GLU A 985 11.33 -13.24 -1.24
N ILE A 986 12.09 -13.40 -0.16
CA ILE A 986 12.26 -14.66 0.56
C ILE A 986 11.15 -14.86 1.60
N GLU A 987 10.64 -16.09 1.71
CA GLU A 987 9.60 -16.46 2.68
C GLU A 987 10.16 -17.08 3.96
N ILE A 988 10.65 -16.25 4.89
CA ILE A 988 11.28 -16.69 6.15
C ILE A 988 10.54 -16.30 7.44
N LYS A 989 9.40 -15.60 7.34
CA LYS A 989 8.65 -15.09 8.52
C LYS A 989 8.30 -16.16 9.56
N LYS A 990 8.01 -17.40 9.13
CA LYS A 990 7.70 -18.50 10.05
C LYS A 990 8.93 -18.99 10.82
N ILE A 991 10.11 -18.98 10.20
CA ILE A 991 11.37 -19.42 10.80
C ILE A 991 11.85 -18.37 11.81
N ILE A 992 11.79 -17.08 11.45
CA ILE A 992 12.22 -15.97 12.33
C ILE A 992 11.45 -15.94 13.66
N LYS A 993 10.16 -16.32 13.64
CA LYS A 993 9.32 -16.36 14.86
C LYS A 993 9.63 -17.55 15.78
N MET A 994 10.44 -18.52 15.34
CA MET A 994 10.81 -19.69 16.15
C MET A 994 11.99 -19.37 17.06
N LEU A 995 11.93 -19.87 18.29
CA LEU A 995 13.05 -19.86 19.22
C LEU A 995 13.84 -21.17 19.13
N PRO A 996 15.16 -21.15 19.34
CA PRO A 996 15.98 -22.35 19.39
C PRO A 996 15.57 -23.26 20.56
N PHE A 997 15.93 -24.55 20.51
CA PHE A 997 15.79 -25.43 21.67
C PHE A 997 16.86 -25.09 22.73
N SER A 998 16.53 -25.38 23.99
CA SER A 998 17.54 -25.43 25.05
C SER A 998 18.39 -26.69 24.88
N ASP A 999 19.63 -26.66 25.38
CA ASP A 999 20.54 -27.81 25.34
C ASP A 999 19.88 -29.10 25.88
N GLU A 1000 19.15 -29.01 27.00
CA GLU A 1000 18.37 -30.13 27.57
C GLU A 1000 17.38 -30.75 26.58
N LYS A 1001 16.66 -29.92 25.82
CA LYS A 1001 15.70 -30.40 24.81
C LYS A 1001 16.39 -30.96 23.58
N ILE A 1002 17.58 -30.46 23.26
CA ILE A 1002 18.41 -31.04 22.20
C ILE A 1002 18.85 -32.44 22.63
N TYR A 1003 19.32 -32.62 23.87
CA TYR A 1003 19.69 -33.95 24.39
C TYR A 1003 18.50 -34.91 24.43
N GLU A 1004 17.33 -34.45 24.89
CA GLU A 1004 16.10 -35.26 24.88
C GLU A 1004 15.70 -35.68 23.46
N TYR A 1005 15.79 -34.74 22.51
CA TYR A 1005 15.50 -35.02 21.10
C TYR A 1005 16.52 -36.04 20.54
N MET A 1006 17.81 -35.84 20.81
CA MET A 1006 18.88 -36.69 20.27
C MET A 1006 18.81 -38.09 20.86
N GLY A 1007 18.61 -38.24 22.18
CA GLY A 1007 18.52 -39.57 22.82
C GLY A 1007 17.33 -40.42 22.34
N ARG A 1008 16.31 -39.83 21.71
CA ARG A 1008 15.24 -40.58 21.02
C ARG A 1008 15.69 -41.15 19.67
N GLN A 1009 16.74 -40.60 19.08
CA GLN A 1009 17.28 -41.00 17.78
C GLN A 1009 18.35 -42.10 17.90
N GLY A 1010 18.72 -42.49 19.12
CA GLY A 1010 19.90 -43.30 19.44
C GLY A 1010 21.06 -42.41 19.86
#